data_AF-A0A178IHH5-F1
#
_entry.id   AF-A0A178IHH5-F1
#
_cell.length_a   1.000
_cell.length_b   1.000
_cell.length_c   1.000
_cell.angle_alpha   90.00
_cell.angle_beta   90.00
_cell.angle_gamma   90.00
#
_symmetry.space_group_name_H-M   'P 1'
#
loop_
_entity.id
_entity.type
_entity.pdbx_description
1 polymer ?
#
loop_
_entity_poly.entity_id
_entity_poly.type
_entity_poly.pdbx_seq_one_letter_code
_entity_poly.pdbx_strand_id
1 'polypeptide(L)'
;MKTNPKKAGLFTLCGLALLAICPAPVNAADATPSAPARPGKASFRVLHSNDATNIVNCLWTQFPVRPPVKDKFIRDSVAEVAGHGIDVHMMQPGYGWVPWWQSEVLPMSEQAAWKKSKNIRLHYYETYILNGGDLMSVFVDECRKTGQQAFASFRMNDQHHIFAADNGKVPEPEFSRRAGICPFYVENPQWRIGDDGYADLPGQLSMDFAVPQVREYRLKQIRELVDKYDIDGLELDFVRHWALFNQRKTTSSQRAEILTSMVRQIREILDAKGARAGRYLWLGMRIPAYPWMHDPMGVNLSKLASEAGVGIINASAHYYTDAQMPIAELRKQLPDDVALYAELHYTGARGTDFDAGGGQMVSARRRCTPLQLCTTAYLARRRGADAVSTFNFQYYRAMYGKAASGFATTAEPPYEVFEKISDLDWLAQQPQHYFASGDNNPMRPEARKFPAQMKAGIAEKVFMDMTPPAGGWLADGKLRIQSRRSLGDSAWKARLNGVPLKSTEDVSAPYPEPYREGLGSPANYRAWVVPAGLLKDGENIFEFSYKGDLESVTFRYMDVLLPGVAAASALLPGKSDAIRPGTPFGNNAVLQAGMKVPVWGTASPGQRVAVSFAGQNKETTASDKGNWRLDLDPMPAGTSGNLVIGDKTFTNVVTGEVWFVGGQSNAAFSLKHATPNANAEIARASFPQIRVWTSKYTIAGTPQNFGEGEWRVCTPATAGDFTGMGYFFAKSLTAARDGVPVGIISCNRSGAPIFSMMPAQVFDRNQNARKVAANYAEQLEKFPQSTHLAKAVIWNGMIYPLSPYAMRGVLWNQGEADVRVAYAYESMLDDMVKCWRALWGRADLPFYVVQLANISNKGSYEPAGSLNWPLMREAQANARHIPNVWVSVGIDIGDLTNVPRDARHPKNKRELGERLVSLVQAGTYGIRDDTKPFASPFFEKAVIRGDKVICHFDAAAKGLKTRDGKSVGGFEIAGARGKFVPAEALIEGETIIVSSPSVKSPASVRYAWSNTCEGTNVVNASGLPLSPFRASKQ
;
A
#
# COMPACT_ATOMS: atom_id res chain seq x y z
N MET A 1 -30.10 32.49 -68.15
CA MET A 1 -31.45 32.55 -67.53
C MET A 1 -31.29 32.41 -66.03
N LYS A 2 -31.79 33.41 -65.28
CA LYS A 2 -32.26 33.44 -63.86
C LYS A 2 -31.44 32.66 -62.80
N THR A 3 -30.96 33.22 -61.68
CA THR A 3 -30.95 34.56 -61.06
C THR A 3 -29.93 34.54 -59.90
N ASN A 4 -29.07 35.58 -59.86
CA ASN A 4 -28.37 36.21 -58.73
C ASN A 4 -27.25 35.51 -57.91
N PRO A 5 -25.97 35.92 -58.10
CA PRO A 5 -24.87 35.74 -57.16
C PRO A 5 -24.37 37.04 -56.50
N LYS A 6 -24.03 36.92 -55.21
CA LYS A 6 -22.80 37.34 -54.52
C LYS A 6 -22.16 38.73 -54.80
N LYS A 7 -22.15 39.51 -53.71
CA LYS A 7 -21.01 40.23 -53.09
C LYS A 7 -19.91 40.80 -54.03
N ALA A 8 -20.02 42.11 -54.25
CA ALA A 8 -18.91 43.06 -54.23
C ALA A 8 -18.20 43.04 -52.84
N GLY A 9 -16.94 43.44 -52.66
CA GLY A 9 -15.96 44.01 -53.57
C GLY A 9 -14.73 44.48 -52.76
N LEU A 10 -13.59 44.49 -53.45
CA LEU A 10 -12.37 45.29 -53.31
C LEU A 10 -11.58 45.39 -51.98
N PHE A 11 -10.32 44.92 -52.10
CA PHE A 11 -9.09 45.34 -51.43
C PHE A 11 -8.95 46.87 -51.30
N THR A 12 -8.21 47.35 -50.28
CA THR A 12 -6.97 48.17 -50.42
C THR A 12 -6.23 48.28 -49.07
N LEU A 13 -4.89 48.25 -49.15
CA LEU A 13 -3.89 48.51 -48.11
C LEU A 13 -4.02 49.90 -47.48
N CYS A 14 -3.60 50.06 -46.21
CA CYS A 14 -2.47 50.94 -45.80
C CYS A 14 -2.34 51.06 -44.26
N GLY A 15 -1.12 50.81 -43.77
CA GLY A 15 -0.33 51.78 -43.00
C GLY A 15 -0.79 52.28 -41.62
N LEU A 16 -0.03 51.86 -40.59
CA LEU A 16 0.60 52.66 -39.53
C LEU A 16 -0.18 53.78 -38.78
N ALA A 17 -0.09 53.64 -37.45
CA ALA A 17 -0.09 54.66 -36.37
C ALA A 17 -1.44 55.11 -35.77
N LEU A 18 -1.63 54.71 -34.49
CA LEU A 18 -2.28 55.48 -33.41
C LEU A 18 -1.92 54.73 -32.11
N LEU A 19 -0.94 55.18 -31.32
CA LEU A 19 -0.86 56.36 -30.44
C LEU A 19 -0.94 55.88 -28.98
N ALA A 20 0.14 56.21 -28.25
CA ALA A 20 0.29 55.98 -26.83
C ALA A 20 -0.88 56.59 -26.05
N ILE A 21 -1.47 55.80 -25.15
CA ILE A 21 -2.30 56.32 -24.08
C ILE A 21 -1.37 56.44 -22.87
N CYS A 22 -0.85 57.66 -22.65
CA CYS A 22 -0.35 58.04 -21.33
C CYS A 22 -1.53 58.06 -20.34
N PRO A 23 -1.39 57.55 -19.12
CA PRO A 23 -2.38 57.80 -18.08
C PRO A 23 -2.29 59.28 -17.64
N ALA A 24 -3.45 59.87 -17.36
CA ALA A 24 -3.57 61.22 -16.81
C ALA A 24 -2.79 61.36 -15.47
N PRO A 25 -2.30 62.57 -15.12
CA PRO A 25 -1.55 62.76 -13.89
C PRO A 25 -2.47 62.55 -12.68
N VAL A 26 -2.09 61.61 -11.81
CA VAL A 26 -2.70 61.42 -10.51
C VAL A 26 -2.24 62.56 -9.60
N ASN A 27 -3.19 63.24 -8.96
CA ASN A 27 -2.93 64.25 -7.92
C ASN A 27 -2.01 63.68 -6.83
N ALA A 28 -1.02 64.47 -6.43
CA ALA A 28 -0.09 64.16 -5.35
C ALA A 28 -0.80 64.24 -3.99
N ALA A 29 -1.52 63.18 -3.59
CA ALA A 29 -1.95 62.92 -2.21
C ALA A 29 -2.53 61.49 -2.11
N ASP A 30 -1.68 60.49 -2.30
CA ASP A 30 -1.76 59.14 -1.73
C ASP A 30 -0.66 58.32 -2.41
N ALA A 31 0.55 58.33 -1.83
CA ALA A 31 1.62 57.47 -2.31
C ALA A 31 1.19 56.02 -2.06
N THR A 32 0.72 55.33 -3.11
CA THR A 32 0.57 53.88 -3.09
C THR A 32 1.87 53.31 -2.55
N PRO A 33 1.85 52.47 -1.49
CA PRO A 33 3.09 51.95 -0.92
C PRO A 33 3.93 51.31 -2.02
N SER A 34 5.20 51.69 -2.14
CA SER A 34 6.14 51.00 -3.03
C SER A 34 6.22 49.54 -2.60
N ALA A 35 6.16 48.61 -3.55
CA ALA A 35 6.31 47.19 -3.23
C ALA A 35 7.62 46.96 -2.46
N PRO A 36 7.61 46.15 -1.37
CA PRO A 36 8.83 45.86 -0.63
C PRO A 36 9.89 45.25 -1.54
N ALA A 37 11.14 45.69 -1.40
CA ALA A 37 12.24 45.14 -2.17
C ALA A 37 12.45 43.65 -1.84
N ARG A 38 12.96 42.87 -2.81
CA ARG A 38 13.31 41.47 -2.59
C ARG A 38 14.36 41.38 -1.47
N PRO A 39 14.16 40.55 -0.43
CA PRO A 39 15.02 40.51 0.75
C PRO A 39 16.39 39.83 0.52
N GLY A 40 16.77 39.55 -0.74
CA GLY A 40 17.96 38.82 -1.12
C GLY A 40 17.66 37.49 -1.83
N LYS A 41 18.63 36.58 -1.84
CA LYS A 41 18.47 35.23 -2.38
C LYS A 41 17.55 34.41 -1.49
N ALA A 42 16.60 33.67 -2.07
CA ALA A 42 15.73 32.79 -1.29
C ALA A 42 16.55 31.71 -0.56
N SER A 43 16.30 31.54 0.74
CA SER A 43 17.05 30.66 1.63
C SER A 43 16.24 29.44 2.12
N PHE A 44 15.18 29.08 1.41
CA PHE A 44 14.35 27.92 1.77
C PHE A 44 15.14 26.62 1.62
N ARG A 45 15.05 25.73 2.60
CA ARG A 45 15.78 24.45 2.62
C ARG A 45 15.16 23.43 1.69
N VAL A 46 13.83 23.35 1.70
CA VAL A 46 13.05 22.42 0.87
C VAL A 46 11.78 23.10 0.39
N LEU A 47 11.56 23.06 -0.93
CA LEU A 47 10.27 23.37 -1.55
C LEU A 47 9.48 22.07 -1.69
N HIS A 48 8.36 21.92 -0.98
CA HIS A 48 7.53 20.74 -1.06
C HIS A 48 6.29 21.02 -1.89
N SER A 49 6.28 20.55 -3.13
CA SER A 49 5.18 20.73 -4.06
C SER A 49 4.25 19.53 -4.06
N ASN A 50 3.03 19.75 -3.58
CA ASN A 50 1.98 18.76 -3.60
C ASN A 50 0.96 19.10 -4.68
N ASP A 51 0.80 18.17 -5.60
CA ASP A 51 -0.25 18.23 -6.60
C ASP A 51 -1.61 18.08 -5.91
N ALA A 52 -2.52 19.05 -6.05
CA ALA A 52 -3.86 18.92 -5.49
C ALA A 52 -4.56 17.68 -6.02
N THR A 53 -4.24 17.24 -7.25
CA THR A 53 -4.73 15.98 -7.79
C THR A 53 -4.19 14.78 -7.01
N ASN A 54 -3.01 14.81 -6.39
CA ASN A 54 -2.63 13.74 -5.47
C ASN A 54 -3.56 13.70 -4.25
N ILE A 55 -3.97 14.85 -3.73
CA ILE A 55 -4.86 14.92 -2.55
C ILE A 55 -6.28 14.48 -2.90
N VAL A 56 -6.81 14.91 -4.05
CA VAL A 56 -8.24 14.70 -4.40
C VAL A 56 -8.50 13.66 -5.50
N ASN A 57 -7.50 13.27 -6.32
CA ASN A 57 -7.64 12.45 -7.54
C ASN A 57 -6.80 11.17 -7.62
N CYS A 58 -5.49 11.24 -7.44
CA CYS A 58 -4.58 10.13 -7.74
C CYS A 58 -4.55 9.07 -6.64
N LEU A 59 -4.86 9.41 -5.38
CA LEU A 59 -5.06 8.41 -4.32
C LEU A 59 -6.25 7.47 -4.57
N TRP A 60 -7.12 7.82 -5.51
CA TRP A 60 -8.50 7.35 -5.57
C TRP A 60 -8.75 6.24 -6.57
N THR A 61 -7.75 5.91 -7.40
CA THR A 61 -7.72 4.68 -8.22
C THR A 61 -7.49 3.42 -7.37
N GLN A 62 -7.20 3.59 -6.08
CA GLN A 62 -6.90 2.50 -5.15
C GLN A 62 -8.08 2.12 -4.25
N PHE A 63 -9.22 2.83 -4.29
CA PHE A 63 -10.39 2.54 -3.44
C PHE A 63 -11.61 2.06 -4.23
N PRO A 64 -12.38 1.08 -3.71
CA PRO A 64 -13.54 0.53 -4.41
C PRO A 64 -14.76 1.47 -4.39
N VAL A 65 -14.84 2.43 -3.46
CA VAL A 65 -15.87 3.48 -3.40
C VAL A 65 -15.20 4.80 -3.02
N ARG A 66 -15.47 5.87 -3.78
CA ARG A 66 -14.83 7.19 -3.62
C ARG A 66 -15.58 8.06 -2.60
N PRO A 67 -15.01 8.40 -1.42
CA PRO A 67 -15.57 9.44 -0.57
C PRO A 67 -15.62 10.82 -1.27
N PRO A 68 -16.54 11.72 -0.89
CA PRO A 68 -16.52 13.11 -1.35
C PRO A 68 -15.27 13.84 -0.84
N VAL A 69 -14.76 14.81 -1.61
CA VAL A 69 -13.65 15.69 -1.19
C VAL A 69 -14.09 16.54 0.00
N LYS A 70 -13.19 16.70 0.98
CA LYS A 70 -13.40 17.46 2.22
C LYS A 70 -12.16 18.27 2.55
N ASP A 71 -12.34 19.40 3.22
CA ASP A 71 -11.28 20.26 3.77
C ASP A 71 -10.21 19.48 4.52
N LYS A 72 -10.63 18.47 5.28
CA LYS A 72 -9.74 17.61 6.07
C LYS A 72 -8.60 17.02 5.24
N PHE A 73 -8.84 16.63 3.99
CA PHE A 73 -7.78 16.05 3.15
C PHE A 73 -6.68 17.05 2.83
N ILE A 74 -7.05 18.32 2.66
CA ILE A 74 -6.11 19.41 2.42
C ILE A 74 -5.36 19.73 3.72
N ARG A 75 -6.07 19.84 4.86
CA ARG A 75 -5.44 20.12 6.16
C ARG A 75 -4.44 19.05 6.56
N ASP A 76 -4.85 17.80 6.48
CA ASP A 76 -4.00 16.69 6.85
C ASP A 76 -2.77 16.62 5.91
N SER A 77 -2.88 17.08 4.65
CA SER A 77 -1.75 17.13 3.69
C SER A 77 -0.67 18.12 4.09
N VAL A 78 -1.07 19.24 4.67
CA VAL A 78 -0.14 20.23 5.22
C VAL A 78 0.45 19.73 6.53
N ALA A 79 -0.39 19.21 7.43
CA ALA A 79 0.04 18.75 8.74
C ALA A 79 1.04 17.58 8.69
N GLU A 80 0.92 16.67 7.71
CA GLU A 80 1.78 15.48 7.63
C GLU A 80 3.24 15.81 7.28
N VAL A 81 3.48 16.91 6.56
CA VAL A 81 4.83 17.32 6.16
C VAL A 81 5.40 18.41 7.07
N ALA A 82 4.56 18.99 7.94
CA ALA A 82 4.97 19.96 8.94
C ALA A 82 5.96 19.33 9.94
N GLY A 83 7.03 20.05 10.26
CA GLY A 83 8.08 19.57 11.17
C GLY A 83 9.19 18.73 10.53
N HIS A 84 9.05 18.32 9.27
CA HIS A 84 10.04 17.49 8.57
C HIS A 84 11.06 18.30 7.74
N GLY A 85 11.47 19.47 8.23
CA GLY A 85 12.46 20.32 7.55
C GLY A 85 11.94 21.05 6.29
N ILE A 86 10.62 21.09 6.08
CA ILE A 86 9.97 21.75 4.94
C ILE A 86 9.58 23.18 5.30
N ASP A 87 10.16 24.16 4.59
CA ASP A 87 9.91 25.59 4.81
C ASP A 87 8.77 26.13 3.96
N VAL A 88 8.67 25.64 2.72
CA VAL A 88 7.66 26.07 1.74
C VAL A 88 6.83 24.86 1.35
N HIS A 89 5.52 24.95 1.56
CA HIS A 89 4.57 24.04 0.96
C HIS A 89 3.97 24.74 -0.28
N MET A 90 3.99 24.07 -1.41
CA MET A 90 3.38 24.54 -2.66
C MET A 90 2.16 23.69 -2.98
N MET A 91 1.02 24.34 -3.21
CA MET A 91 -0.20 23.69 -3.69
C MET A 91 -0.41 24.01 -5.16
N GLN A 92 -0.81 23.01 -5.96
CA GLN A 92 -1.24 23.25 -7.35
C GLN A 92 -2.76 23.36 -7.45
N PRO A 93 -3.35 24.57 -7.52
CA PRO A 93 -4.79 24.76 -7.33
C PRO A 93 -5.57 24.63 -8.64
N GLY A 94 -5.22 23.67 -9.48
CA GLY A 94 -5.86 23.53 -10.77
C GLY A 94 -5.41 22.32 -11.54
N TYR A 95 -6.22 21.96 -12.52
CA TYR A 95 -5.95 20.83 -13.41
C TYR A 95 -6.39 21.19 -14.83
N GLY A 96 -5.52 20.96 -15.81
CA GLY A 96 -5.74 21.42 -17.18
C GLY A 96 -5.89 22.95 -17.26
N TRP A 97 -7.03 23.39 -17.77
CA TRP A 97 -7.39 24.81 -17.93
C TRP A 97 -8.52 25.24 -16.97
N VAL A 98 -8.79 24.45 -15.92
CA VAL A 98 -9.86 24.69 -14.94
C VAL A 98 -9.26 25.13 -13.59
N PRO A 99 -9.66 26.31 -13.06
CA PRO A 99 -9.27 26.75 -11.72
C PRO A 99 -9.99 25.93 -10.64
N TRP A 100 -9.28 25.51 -9.58
CA TRP A 100 -9.87 24.76 -8.46
C TRP A 100 -10.18 25.65 -7.26
N TRP A 101 -10.88 26.74 -7.55
CA TRP A 101 -11.44 27.66 -6.57
C TRP A 101 -12.73 28.28 -7.12
N GLN A 102 -13.44 29.05 -6.30
CA GLN A 102 -14.54 29.90 -6.79
C GLN A 102 -13.97 31.04 -7.62
N SER A 103 -13.86 30.81 -8.94
CA SER A 103 -13.32 31.75 -9.91
C SER A 103 -14.44 32.58 -10.53
N GLU A 104 -14.20 33.87 -10.73
CA GLU A 104 -14.99 34.79 -11.57
C GLU A 104 -14.56 34.72 -13.03
N VAL A 105 -13.31 34.31 -13.31
CA VAL A 105 -12.80 34.11 -14.69
C VAL A 105 -13.42 32.89 -15.36
N LEU A 106 -13.64 31.82 -14.61
CA LEU A 106 -14.41 30.66 -15.03
C LEU A 106 -15.27 30.15 -13.86
N PRO A 107 -16.47 30.70 -13.67
CA PRO A 107 -17.38 30.28 -12.61
C PRO A 107 -17.66 28.79 -12.65
N MET A 108 -17.54 28.12 -11.50
CA MET A 108 -17.74 26.67 -11.42
C MET A 108 -19.17 26.27 -11.81
N SER A 109 -20.15 27.14 -11.56
CA SER A 109 -21.54 26.98 -12.01
C SER A 109 -21.65 26.97 -13.54
N GLU A 110 -20.93 27.83 -14.24
CA GLU A 110 -20.89 27.89 -15.71
C GLU A 110 -20.15 26.69 -16.30
N GLN A 111 -19.00 26.33 -15.71
CA GLN A 111 -18.26 25.13 -16.06
C GLN A 111 -19.14 23.88 -15.91
N ALA A 112 -19.94 23.81 -14.84
CA ALA A 112 -20.86 22.71 -14.60
C ALA A 112 -22.03 22.66 -15.59
N ALA A 113 -22.62 23.82 -15.90
CA ALA A 113 -23.67 23.94 -16.90
C ALA A 113 -23.16 23.54 -18.29
N TRP A 114 -21.95 23.96 -18.66
CA TRP A 114 -21.31 23.59 -19.91
C TRP A 114 -20.99 22.09 -19.97
N LYS A 115 -20.41 21.50 -18.92
CA LYS A 115 -20.19 20.04 -18.87
C LYS A 115 -21.50 19.26 -19.01
N LYS A 116 -22.57 19.71 -18.35
CA LYS A 116 -23.91 19.12 -18.47
C LYS A 116 -24.42 19.19 -19.92
N SER A 117 -24.25 20.33 -20.61
CA SER A 117 -24.67 20.49 -22.01
C SER A 117 -23.89 19.61 -22.99
N LYS A 118 -22.65 19.23 -22.63
CA LYS A 118 -21.80 18.29 -23.39
C LYS A 118 -21.94 16.82 -22.94
N ASN A 119 -22.91 16.50 -22.07
CA ASN A 119 -23.08 15.17 -21.47
C ASN A 119 -21.80 14.65 -20.78
N ILE A 120 -21.08 15.55 -20.09
CA ILE A 120 -19.90 15.26 -19.28
C ILE A 120 -20.31 15.28 -17.81
N ARG A 121 -20.01 14.20 -17.07
CA ARG A 121 -20.25 14.16 -15.62
C ARG A 121 -19.30 15.11 -14.89
N LEU A 122 -19.83 15.76 -13.86
CA LEU A 122 -19.02 16.55 -12.94
C LEU A 122 -18.02 15.68 -12.20
N HIS A 123 -16.83 16.21 -12.06
CA HIS A 123 -15.78 15.64 -11.26
C HIS A 123 -15.97 16.01 -9.77
N TYR A 124 -15.47 15.19 -8.84
CA TYR A 124 -15.77 15.37 -7.41
C TYR A 124 -15.21 16.69 -6.82
N TYR A 125 -14.12 17.24 -7.37
CA TYR A 125 -13.62 18.56 -6.92
C TYR A 125 -14.55 19.67 -7.41
N GLU A 126 -15.18 19.51 -8.59
CA GLU A 126 -16.17 20.46 -9.11
C GLU A 126 -17.40 20.44 -8.20
N THR A 127 -17.82 19.25 -7.76
CA THR A 127 -18.88 19.13 -6.73
C THR A 127 -18.48 19.77 -5.40
N TYR A 128 -17.24 19.58 -4.94
CA TYR A 128 -16.75 20.22 -3.72
C TYR A 128 -16.78 21.75 -3.82
N ILE A 129 -16.30 22.31 -4.94
CA ILE A 129 -16.33 23.76 -5.17
C ILE A 129 -17.78 24.25 -5.27
N LEU A 130 -18.66 23.59 -6.05
CA LEU A 130 -20.07 23.99 -6.13
C LEU A 130 -20.78 24.03 -4.77
N ASN A 131 -20.33 23.20 -3.83
CA ASN A 131 -20.86 23.15 -2.46
C ASN A 131 -20.17 24.14 -1.50
N GLY A 132 -19.42 25.12 -2.00
CA GLY A 132 -18.78 26.17 -1.21
C GLY A 132 -17.36 25.83 -0.74
N GLY A 133 -16.79 24.70 -1.14
CA GLY A 133 -15.41 24.34 -0.82
C GLY A 133 -14.39 25.26 -1.49
N ASP A 134 -13.36 25.68 -0.75
CA ASP A 134 -12.24 26.48 -1.25
C ASP A 134 -10.92 25.84 -0.84
N LEU A 135 -10.24 25.21 -1.80
CA LEU A 135 -9.04 24.42 -1.54
C LEU A 135 -7.86 25.31 -1.13
N MET A 136 -7.73 26.49 -1.73
CA MET A 136 -6.61 27.40 -1.47
C MET A 136 -6.75 28.11 -0.14
N SER A 137 -7.96 28.51 0.26
CA SER A 137 -8.17 29.06 1.62
C SER A 137 -7.78 28.04 2.70
N VAL A 138 -8.27 26.81 2.59
CA VAL A 138 -7.95 25.74 3.57
C VAL A 138 -6.45 25.47 3.63
N PHE A 139 -5.79 25.45 2.46
CA PHE A 139 -4.35 25.25 2.37
C PHE A 139 -3.54 26.38 3.03
N VAL A 140 -3.83 27.64 2.68
CA VAL A 140 -3.13 28.80 3.24
C VAL A 140 -3.34 28.87 4.75
N ASP A 141 -4.58 28.70 5.22
CA ASP A 141 -4.90 28.69 6.66
C ASP A 141 -4.12 27.64 7.43
N GLU A 142 -4.00 26.43 6.87
CA GLU A 142 -3.29 25.35 7.55
C GLU A 142 -1.78 25.58 7.55
N CYS A 143 -1.20 26.07 6.45
CA CYS A 143 0.23 26.44 6.39
C CYS A 143 0.57 27.51 7.42
N ARG A 144 -0.30 28.51 7.59
CA ARG A 144 -0.15 29.55 8.63
C ARG A 144 -0.15 28.93 10.04
N LYS A 145 -1.05 27.98 10.32
CA LYS A 145 -1.11 27.28 11.61
C LYS A 145 0.11 26.41 11.88
N THR A 146 0.67 25.77 10.86
CA THR A 146 1.84 24.89 10.98
C THR A 146 3.18 25.62 10.85
N GLY A 147 3.16 26.94 10.64
CA GLY A 147 4.37 27.76 10.50
C GLY A 147 5.11 27.57 9.17
N GLN A 148 4.42 27.09 8.13
CA GLN A 148 4.97 26.89 6.79
C GLN A 148 4.60 28.06 5.87
N GLN A 149 5.47 28.35 4.90
CA GLN A 149 5.14 29.31 3.84
C GLN A 149 4.25 28.67 2.78
N ALA A 150 3.15 29.35 2.43
CA ALA A 150 2.14 28.88 1.51
C ALA A 150 2.40 29.45 0.11
N PHE A 151 2.83 28.61 -0.82
CA PHE A 151 3.02 28.98 -2.22
C PHE A 151 1.91 28.39 -3.09
N ALA A 152 1.45 29.16 -4.07
CA ALA A 152 0.66 28.60 -5.17
C ALA A 152 1.61 28.18 -6.31
N SER A 153 1.51 26.95 -6.80
CA SER A 153 2.25 26.46 -7.97
C SER A 153 1.27 26.30 -9.15
N PHE A 154 1.27 27.29 -10.03
CA PHE A 154 0.27 27.45 -11.09
C PHE A 154 0.71 26.73 -12.38
N ARG A 155 -0.07 25.74 -12.82
CA ARG A 155 0.19 25.02 -14.08
C ARG A 155 -0.10 25.88 -15.29
N MET A 156 0.93 26.15 -16.09
CA MET A 156 0.80 27.11 -17.20
C MET A 156 0.09 26.54 -18.42
N ASN A 157 0.34 25.26 -18.77
CA ASN A 157 -0.20 24.66 -20.00
C ASN A 157 -0.45 23.15 -19.87
N ASP A 158 -1.19 22.73 -18.83
CA ASP A 158 -1.39 21.32 -18.53
C ASP A 158 -2.17 20.62 -19.67
N GLN A 159 -1.70 19.43 -20.04
CA GLN A 159 -2.15 18.66 -21.22
C GLN A 159 -2.96 17.42 -20.85
N HIS A 160 -3.22 17.18 -19.56
CA HIS A 160 -3.89 15.97 -19.16
C HIS A 160 -5.31 15.92 -19.75
N HIS A 161 -5.56 14.87 -20.52
CA HIS A 161 -6.84 14.53 -21.12
C HIS A 161 -7.40 15.52 -22.15
N ILE A 162 -6.62 16.48 -22.61
CA ILE A 162 -7.07 17.43 -23.63
C ILE A 162 -7.38 16.73 -24.98
N PHE A 163 -6.74 15.58 -25.25
CA PHE A 163 -7.04 14.70 -26.39
C PHE A 163 -8.46 14.12 -26.36
N ALA A 164 -9.09 14.05 -25.20
CA ALA A 164 -10.47 13.56 -25.08
C ALA A 164 -11.48 14.54 -25.70
N ALA A 165 -11.09 15.80 -25.94
CA ALA A 165 -11.94 16.81 -26.57
C ALA A 165 -12.21 16.51 -28.06
N ASP A 166 -11.26 15.90 -28.77
CA ASP A 166 -11.32 15.78 -30.23
C ASP A 166 -11.79 14.39 -30.71
N ASN A 167 -11.74 13.35 -29.86
CA ASN A 167 -11.89 11.96 -30.31
C ASN A 167 -13.32 11.46 -30.55
N GLY A 168 -14.39 12.19 -30.17
CA GLY A 168 -15.81 11.91 -30.52
C GLY A 168 -16.44 10.57 -30.10
N LYS A 169 -15.65 9.52 -29.88
CA LYS A 169 -15.97 8.17 -29.42
C LYS A 169 -14.77 7.68 -28.62
N VAL A 170 -14.72 8.06 -27.36
CA VAL A 170 -13.85 7.37 -26.41
C VAL A 170 -14.74 6.29 -25.77
N PRO A 171 -14.39 4.99 -25.87
CA PRO A 171 -15.04 3.97 -25.04
C PRO A 171 -15.03 4.48 -23.60
N GLU A 172 -16.05 4.25 -22.78
CA GLU A 172 -15.89 4.50 -21.35
C GLU A 172 -14.64 3.72 -20.89
N PRO A 173 -13.61 4.43 -20.40
CA PRO A 173 -13.30 4.19 -19.01
C PRO A 173 -12.85 5.45 -18.26
N GLU A 174 -13.15 5.45 -16.97
CA GLU A 174 -12.57 6.30 -15.93
C GLU A 174 -12.94 7.79 -15.94
N PHE A 175 -13.80 8.13 -14.99
CA PHE A 175 -14.21 9.44 -14.49
C PHE A 175 -13.13 10.56 -14.45
N SER A 176 -11.82 10.26 -14.39
CA SER A 176 -10.74 11.25 -14.35
C SER A 176 -10.44 11.95 -15.70
N ARG A 177 -10.80 11.32 -16.82
CA ARG A 177 -10.36 11.72 -18.18
C ARG A 177 -10.98 13.01 -18.73
N ARG A 178 -11.74 13.79 -17.96
CA ARG A 178 -12.37 15.05 -18.40
C ARG A 178 -12.34 16.17 -17.36
N ALA A 179 -11.55 16.00 -16.30
CA ALA A 179 -11.39 17.04 -15.27
C ALA A 179 -10.76 18.32 -15.85
N GLY A 180 -9.80 18.22 -16.77
CA GLY A 180 -8.98 19.36 -17.22
C GLY A 180 -9.54 20.19 -18.37
N ILE A 181 -10.70 19.83 -18.94
CA ILE A 181 -11.29 20.52 -20.11
C ILE A 181 -12.33 21.57 -19.68
N CYS A 182 -12.33 22.71 -20.38
CA CYS A 182 -13.22 23.85 -20.16
C CYS A 182 -13.68 24.45 -21.51
N PRO A 183 -14.72 25.33 -21.51
CA PRO A 183 -15.19 26.01 -22.72
C PRO A 183 -14.06 26.72 -23.47
N PHE A 184 -13.22 27.47 -22.75
CA PHE A 184 -12.09 28.20 -23.32
C PHE A 184 -11.19 27.28 -24.17
N TYR A 185 -10.92 26.07 -23.70
CA TYR A 185 -10.08 25.12 -24.42
C TYR A 185 -10.78 24.47 -25.62
N VAL A 186 -12.02 24.01 -25.42
CA VAL A 186 -12.74 23.22 -26.43
C VAL A 186 -13.24 24.08 -27.58
N GLU A 187 -13.67 25.31 -27.31
CA GLU A 187 -14.31 26.20 -28.29
C GLU A 187 -13.30 27.00 -29.11
N ASN A 188 -12.01 26.93 -28.76
CA ASN A 188 -10.94 27.65 -29.45
C ASN A 188 -9.82 26.73 -29.97
N PRO A 189 -10.12 25.71 -30.79
CA PRO A 189 -9.09 24.82 -31.34
C PRO A 189 -8.06 25.57 -32.20
N GLN A 190 -8.41 26.71 -32.79
CA GLN A 190 -7.50 27.58 -33.54
C GLN A 190 -6.42 28.26 -32.70
N TRP A 191 -6.55 28.26 -31.36
CA TRP A 191 -5.54 28.81 -30.44
C TRP A 191 -4.56 27.75 -29.94
N ARG A 192 -4.68 26.50 -30.41
CA ARG A 192 -3.74 25.42 -30.10
C ARG A 192 -2.49 25.51 -30.96
N ILE A 193 -1.39 24.91 -30.50
CA ILE A 193 -0.09 24.89 -31.19
C ILE A 193 -0.24 24.29 -32.60
N GLY A 194 -0.97 23.18 -32.74
CA GLY A 194 -1.11 22.45 -34.00
C GLY A 194 0.18 21.71 -34.39
N ASP A 195 0.29 21.27 -35.63
CA ASP A 195 1.53 20.65 -36.13
C ASP A 195 2.67 21.68 -36.18
N ASP A 196 3.68 21.47 -35.34
CA ASP A 196 4.93 22.22 -35.31
C ASP A 196 6.14 21.35 -35.70
N GLY A 197 5.93 20.06 -36.01
CA GLY A 197 6.98 19.10 -36.35
C GLY A 197 7.89 18.67 -35.20
N TYR A 198 7.61 19.10 -33.96
CA TYR A 198 8.49 18.88 -32.82
C TYR A 198 7.74 18.34 -31.59
N ALA A 199 6.53 18.80 -31.36
CA ALA A 199 5.67 18.33 -30.29
C ALA A 199 5.06 16.95 -30.62
N ASP A 200 4.98 16.10 -29.61
CA ASP A 200 4.13 14.90 -29.66
C ASP A 200 2.64 15.30 -29.79
N LEU A 201 1.77 14.35 -30.11
CA LEU A 201 0.34 14.63 -30.29
C LEU A 201 -0.28 15.41 -29.11
N PRO A 202 -0.01 15.08 -27.83
CA PRO A 202 -0.43 15.92 -26.70
C PRO A 202 0.11 17.36 -26.74
N GLY A 203 1.38 17.56 -27.09
CA GLY A 203 1.96 18.90 -27.23
C GLY A 203 1.29 19.73 -28.33
N GLN A 204 0.97 19.14 -29.47
CA GLN A 204 0.26 19.81 -30.58
C GLN A 204 -1.13 20.31 -30.17
N LEU A 205 -1.76 19.66 -29.20
CA LEU A 205 -3.07 20.05 -28.66
C LEU A 205 -2.98 21.15 -27.59
N SER A 206 -1.80 21.51 -27.11
CA SER A 206 -1.63 22.55 -26.09
C SER A 206 -1.99 23.93 -26.63
N MET A 207 -2.33 24.87 -25.74
CA MET A 207 -2.58 26.25 -26.17
C MET A 207 -1.27 26.97 -26.55
N ASP A 208 -1.31 27.76 -27.62
CA ASP A 208 -0.16 28.50 -28.12
C ASP A 208 -0.06 29.87 -27.43
N PHE A 209 1.01 30.05 -26.65
CA PHE A 209 1.30 31.30 -25.94
C PHE A 209 1.69 32.43 -26.88
N ALA A 210 1.90 32.19 -28.18
CA ALA A 210 1.99 33.27 -29.17
C ALA A 210 0.66 34.02 -29.32
N VAL A 211 -0.47 33.36 -29.06
CA VAL A 211 -1.82 33.94 -29.14
C VAL A 211 -2.10 34.83 -27.92
N PRO A 212 -2.35 36.14 -28.10
CA PRO A 212 -2.59 37.06 -26.98
C PRO A 212 -3.72 36.64 -26.05
N GLN A 213 -4.82 36.12 -26.60
CA GLN A 213 -6.00 35.68 -25.85
C GLN A 213 -5.67 34.54 -24.88
N VAL A 214 -4.75 33.64 -25.24
CA VAL A 214 -4.27 32.56 -24.38
C VAL A 214 -3.55 33.12 -23.15
N ARG A 215 -2.64 34.09 -23.37
CA ARG A 215 -1.89 34.74 -22.28
C ARG A 215 -2.81 35.57 -21.40
N GLU A 216 -3.70 36.35 -21.99
CA GLU A 216 -4.67 37.17 -21.27
C GLU A 216 -5.56 36.32 -20.35
N TYR A 217 -6.01 35.16 -20.82
CA TYR A 217 -6.82 34.24 -20.01
C TYR A 217 -6.06 33.73 -18.78
N ARG A 218 -4.79 33.33 -18.96
CA ARG A 218 -3.94 32.91 -17.83
C ARG A 218 -3.63 34.05 -16.87
N LEU A 219 -3.32 35.25 -17.38
CA LEU A 219 -3.08 36.43 -16.56
C LEU A 219 -4.30 36.81 -15.70
N LYS A 220 -5.52 36.66 -16.24
CA LYS A 220 -6.76 36.86 -15.47
C LYS A 220 -6.86 35.89 -14.30
N GLN A 221 -6.64 34.59 -14.54
CA GLN A 221 -6.68 33.57 -13.49
C GLN A 221 -5.60 33.78 -12.43
N ILE A 222 -4.38 34.15 -12.83
CA ILE A 222 -3.28 34.43 -11.90
C ILE A 222 -3.58 35.66 -11.04
N ARG A 223 -4.08 36.74 -11.65
CA ARG A 223 -4.48 37.94 -10.92
C ARG A 223 -5.53 37.63 -9.86
N GLU A 224 -6.58 36.93 -10.26
CA GLU A 224 -7.65 36.51 -9.34
C GLU A 224 -7.11 35.66 -8.18
N LEU A 225 -6.24 34.68 -8.45
CA LEU A 225 -5.64 33.84 -7.42
C LEU A 225 -4.80 34.67 -6.44
N VAL A 226 -3.94 35.56 -6.94
CA VAL A 226 -3.06 36.40 -6.10
C VAL A 226 -3.87 37.39 -5.28
N ASP A 227 -4.92 37.96 -5.85
CA ASP A 227 -5.77 38.91 -5.14
C ASP A 227 -6.58 38.23 -4.03
N LYS A 228 -7.12 37.04 -4.30
CA LYS A 228 -8.02 36.31 -3.40
C LYS A 228 -7.32 35.64 -2.21
N TYR A 229 -6.10 35.14 -2.39
CA TYR A 229 -5.42 34.33 -1.37
C TYR A 229 -4.19 35.02 -0.78
N ASP A 230 -3.98 34.88 0.53
CA ASP A 230 -2.80 35.40 1.23
C ASP A 230 -1.59 34.45 1.09
N ILE A 231 -1.12 34.24 -0.14
CA ILE A 231 0.06 33.40 -0.44
C ILE A 231 1.37 34.13 -0.12
N ASP A 232 2.45 33.40 0.15
CA ASP A 232 3.82 33.94 0.32
C ASP A 232 4.60 34.02 -0.98
N GLY A 233 4.18 33.24 -1.97
CA GLY A 233 4.80 33.23 -3.27
C GLY A 233 3.98 32.47 -4.31
N LEU A 234 4.35 32.70 -5.56
CA LEU A 234 3.78 32.07 -6.74
C LEU A 234 4.90 31.38 -7.52
N GLU A 235 4.76 30.08 -7.76
CA GLU A 235 5.56 29.35 -8.74
C GLU A 235 4.76 29.22 -10.04
N LEU A 236 5.40 29.54 -11.17
CA LEU A 236 4.87 29.28 -12.50
C LEU A 236 5.38 27.93 -13.00
N ASP A 237 4.51 26.94 -13.08
CA ASP A 237 4.84 25.57 -13.48
C ASP A 237 4.71 25.39 -15.00
N PHE A 238 5.84 25.58 -15.69
CA PHE A 238 5.95 25.36 -17.14
C PHE A 238 6.26 23.90 -17.49
N VAL A 239 6.44 23.02 -16.50
CA VAL A 239 6.69 21.59 -16.72
C VAL A 239 5.39 20.79 -16.64
N ARG A 240 4.23 21.47 -16.51
CA ARG A 240 2.87 20.94 -16.67
C ARG A 240 2.10 21.71 -17.74
N HIS A 241 2.21 21.36 -19.02
CA HIS A 241 3.38 20.72 -19.63
C HIS A 241 4.14 21.74 -20.48
N TRP A 242 5.29 21.31 -21.00
CA TRP A 242 6.35 22.16 -21.53
C TRP A 242 6.12 22.71 -22.93
N ALA A 243 5.14 22.22 -23.70
CA ALA A 243 4.83 22.80 -25.01
C ALA A 243 4.12 24.14 -24.85
N LEU A 244 4.72 25.24 -25.33
CA LEU A 244 4.16 26.60 -25.19
C LEU A 244 3.93 27.32 -26.52
N PHE A 245 4.72 27.04 -27.56
CA PHE A 245 4.72 27.81 -28.80
C PHE A 245 4.76 26.91 -30.02
N ASN A 246 4.12 27.33 -31.12
CA ASN A 246 4.40 26.75 -32.42
C ASN A 246 5.76 27.26 -32.95
N GLN A 247 6.74 26.36 -33.01
CA GLN A 247 8.11 26.70 -33.41
C GLN A 247 8.28 27.00 -34.90
N ARG A 248 7.36 26.55 -35.76
CA ARG A 248 7.36 26.91 -37.19
C ARG A 248 6.86 28.33 -37.43
N LYS A 249 6.12 28.90 -36.47
CA LYS A 249 5.48 30.23 -36.58
C LYS A 249 6.16 31.31 -35.74
N THR A 250 7.11 30.94 -34.88
CA THR A 250 7.78 31.86 -33.95
C THR A 250 9.28 31.72 -34.03
N THR A 251 10.00 32.83 -33.90
CA THR A 251 11.45 32.82 -33.70
C THR A 251 11.81 32.69 -32.22
N SER A 252 13.03 32.25 -31.93
CA SER A 252 13.59 32.20 -30.57
C SER A 252 13.43 33.52 -29.81
N SER A 253 13.77 34.65 -30.44
CA SER A 253 13.66 35.97 -29.83
C SER A 253 12.21 36.36 -29.55
N GLN A 254 11.27 36.01 -30.44
CA GLN A 254 9.85 36.27 -30.22
C GLN A 254 9.33 35.47 -29.02
N ARG A 255 9.66 34.18 -28.92
CA ARG A 255 9.25 33.35 -27.77
C ARG A 255 9.81 33.89 -26.46
N ALA A 256 11.09 34.23 -26.43
CA ALA A 256 11.76 34.79 -25.26
C ALA A 256 11.13 36.11 -24.80
N GLU A 257 10.82 37.01 -25.73
CA GLU A 257 10.18 38.29 -25.43
C GLU A 257 8.75 38.09 -24.91
N ILE A 258 7.97 37.23 -25.56
CA ILE A 258 6.59 36.94 -25.16
C ILE A 258 6.55 36.37 -23.73
N LEU A 259 7.40 35.39 -23.43
CA LEU A 259 7.44 34.78 -22.10
C LEU A 259 7.93 35.77 -21.04
N THR A 260 9.04 36.48 -21.30
CA THR A 260 9.61 37.46 -20.36
C THR A 260 8.60 38.56 -20.05
N SER A 261 7.91 39.08 -21.07
CA SER A 261 6.87 40.10 -20.92
C SER A 261 5.68 39.60 -20.09
N MET A 262 5.23 38.35 -20.29
CA MET A 262 4.16 37.76 -19.50
C MET A 262 4.57 37.58 -18.03
N VAL A 263 5.78 37.08 -17.76
CA VAL A 263 6.29 36.89 -16.40
C VAL A 263 6.46 38.23 -15.68
N ARG A 264 6.91 39.28 -16.40
CA ARG A 264 6.98 40.64 -15.86
C ARG A 264 5.62 41.18 -15.44
N GLN A 265 4.57 40.96 -16.24
CA GLN A 265 3.19 41.33 -15.85
C GLN A 265 2.72 40.56 -14.60
N ILE A 266 3.15 39.31 -14.42
CA ILE A 266 2.86 38.53 -13.20
C ILE A 266 3.61 39.09 -11.99
N ARG A 267 4.86 39.52 -12.18
CA ARG A 267 5.63 40.22 -11.14
C ARG A 267 4.92 41.50 -10.69
N GLU A 268 4.41 42.30 -11.62
CA GLU A 268 3.63 43.51 -11.33
C GLU A 268 2.35 43.20 -10.52
N ILE A 269 1.66 42.10 -10.82
CA ILE A 269 0.51 41.62 -10.03
C ILE A 269 0.91 41.32 -8.59
N LEU A 270 2.01 40.59 -8.39
CA LEU A 270 2.52 40.24 -7.08
C LEU A 270 3.04 41.46 -6.31
N ASP A 271 3.66 42.42 -6.99
CA ASP A 271 4.15 43.67 -6.39
C ASP A 271 3.00 44.54 -5.92
N ALA A 272 1.93 44.64 -6.70
CA ALA A 272 0.72 45.35 -6.29
C ALA A 272 0.07 44.70 -5.05
N LYS A 273 0.01 43.36 -4.99
CA LYS A 273 -0.48 42.64 -3.79
C LYS A 273 0.48 42.82 -2.60
N GLY A 274 1.78 42.71 -2.82
CA GLY A 274 2.81 42.85 -1.81
C GLY A 274 2.87 44.25 -1.20
N ALA A 275 2.69 45.30 -2.01
CA ALA A 275 2.52 46.68 -1.56
C ALA A 275 1.34 46.83 -0.59
N ARG A 276 0.18 46.23 -0.91
CA ARG A 276 -0.99 46.24 -0.02
C ARG A 276 -0.79 45.41 1.25
N ALA A 277 -0.05 44.30 1.15
CA ALA A 277 0.21 43.39 2.26
C ALA A 277 1.43 43.78 3.12
N GLY A 278 2.20 44.81 2.72
CA GLY A 278 3.44 45.22 3.39
C GLY A 278 4.55 44.17 3.36
N ARG A 279 4.53 43.22 2.40
CA ARG A 279 5.54 42.15 2.30
C ARG A 279 5.87 41.78 0.85
N TYR A 280 7.12 41.38 0.61
CA TYR A 280 7.53 40.85 -0.69
C TYR A 280 6.91 39.48 -0.92
N LEU A 281 6.29 39.27 -2.08
CA LEU A 281 5.78 37.96 -2.51
C LEU A 281 6.77 37.34 -3.50
N TRP A 282 7.21 36.11 -3.22
CA TRP A 282 8.18 35.42 -4.06
C TRP A 282 7.60 35.04 -5.42
N LEU A 283 8.40 35.20 -6.48
CA LEU A 283 8.10 34.68 -7.81
C LEU A 283 9.13 33.61 -8.17
N GLY A 284 8.63 32.40 -8.39
CA GLY A 284 9.42 31.25 -8.83
C GLY A 284 8.94 30.72 -10.18
N MET A 285 9.81 29.95 -10.85
CA MET A 285 9.46 29.21 -12.06
C MET A 285 9.97 27.78 -11.97
N ARG A 286 9.10 26.83 -12.29
CA ARG A 286 9.49 25.45 -12.54
C ARG A 286 9.70 25.24 -14.03
N ILE A 287 10.91 24.83 -14.41
CA ILE A 287 11.36 24.71 -15.80
C ILE A 287 12.07 23.38 -16.04
N PRO A 288 12.22 22.93 -17.31
CA PRO A 288 13.06 21.77 -17.61
C PRO A 288 14.50 21.99 -17.15
N ALA A 289 15.09 20.97 -16.52
CA ALA A 289 16.48 21.01 -16.09
C ALA A 289 17.48 21.00 -17.27
N TYR A 290 17.04 20.67 -18.49
CA TYR A 290 17.89 20.53 -19.66
C TYR A 290 17.85 21.78 -20.55
N PRO A 291 18.97 22.52 -20.73
CA PRO A 291 18.97 23.82 -21.42
C PRO A 291 18.49 23.81 -22.88
N TRP A 292 18.66 22.71 -23.62
CA TRP A 292 18.18 22.62 -25.00
C TRP A 292 16.65 22.76 -25.12
N MET A 293 15.90 22.53 -24.04
CA MET A 293 14.45 22.72 -23.97
C MET A 293 14.03 24.18 -23.78
N HIS A 294 14.97 25.05 -23.38
CA HIS A 294 14.64 26.42 -22.97
C HIS A 294 14.24 27.28 -24.18
N ASP A 295 14.96 27.16 -25.29
CA ASP A 295 14.67 27.92 -26.51
C ASP A 295 13.29 27.61 -27.12
N PRO A 296 12.88 26.33 -27.32
CA PRO A 296 11.52 25.98 -27.72
C PRO A 296 10.42 26.57 -26.82
N MET A 297 10.72 26.74 -25.53
CA MET A 297 9.81 27.28 -24.52
C MET A 297 9.90 28.80 -24.37
N GLY A 298 10.84 29.48 -25.03
CA GLY A 298 11.09 30.91 -24.79
C GLY A 298 11.69 31.23 -23.42
N VAL A 299 12.28 30.25 -22.73
CA VAL A 299 12.95 30.48 -21.44
C VAL A 299 14.32 31.10 -21.69
N ASN A 300 14.51 32.33 -21.24
CA ASN A 300 15.82 32.97 -21.15
C ASN A 300 16.08 33.31 -19.69
N LEU A 301 16.88 32.50 -19.01
CA LEU A 301 17.08 32.58 -17.56
C LEU A 301 17.62 33.92 -17.09
N SER A 302 18.59 34.48 -17.82
CA SER A 302 19.18 35.77 -17.48
C SER A 302 18.17 36.90 -17.58
N LYS A 303 17.40 36.96 -18.68
CA LYS A 303 16.33 37.97 -18.86
C LYS A 303 15.20 37.81 -17.85
N LEU A 304 14.76 36.58 -17.56
CA LEU A 304 13.69 36.34 -16.59
C LEU A 304 14.10 36.78 -15.18
N ALA A 305 15.37 36.61 -14.81
CA ALA A 305 15.92 37.11 -13.57
C ALA A 305 16.00 38.64 -13.55
N SER A 306 16.60 39.26 -14.57
CA SER A 306 16.91 40.70 -14.57
C SER A 306 15.74 41.60 -14.94
N GLU A 307 14.85 41.16 -15.84
CA GLU A 307 13.76 41.97 -16.40
C GLU A 307 12.38 41.61 -15.82
N ALA A 308 12.21 40.37 -15.32
CA ALA A 308 10.91 39.88 -14.84
C ALA A 308 10.87 39.54 -13.34
N GLY A 309 11.96 39.79 -12.60
CA GLY A 309 12.00 39.70 -11.14
C GLY A 309 11.81 38.28 -10.58
N VAL A 310 12.19 37.26 -11.34
CA VAL A 310 12.17 35.85 -10.88
C VAL A 310 13.29 35.62 -9.88
N GLY A 311 12.92 35.22 -8.65
CA GLY A 311 13.88 34.99 -7.56
C GLY A 311 14.20 33.52 -7.30
N ILE A 312 13.40 32.60 -7.85
CA ILE A 312 13.49 31.15 -7.60
C ILE A 312 13.35 30.39 -8.92
N ILE A 313 14.30 29.49 -9.20
CA ILE A 313 14.24 28.54 -10.32
C ILE A 313 14.20 27.13 -9.74
N ASN A 314 13.14 26.39 -10.05
CA ASN A 314 12.97 24.98 -9.71
C ASN A 314 13.24 24.12 -10.96
N ALA A 315 14.43 23.52 -11.06
CA ALA A 315 14.85 22.73 -12.20
C ALA A 315 14.33 21.30 -12.10
N SER A 316 13.52 20.89 -13.08
CA SER A 316 12.80 19.62 -13.06
C SER A 316 13.14 18.71 -14.23
N ALA A 317 13.27 17.40 -13.94
CA ALA A 317 13.28 16.33 -14.94
C ALA A 317 11.86 15.79 -15.24
N HIS A 318 10.83 16.62 -15.04
CA HIS A 318 9.42 16.43 -15.39
C HIS A 318 8.63 15.49 -14.46
N TYR A 319 8.87 14.18 -14.54
CA TYR A 319 8.12 13.19 -13.76
C TYR A 319 9.01 12.22 -12.97
N TYR A 320 10.30 12.16 -13.27
CA TYR A 320 11.23 11.23 -12.65
C TYR A 320 12.33 11.99 -11.92
N THR A 321 12.80 11.43 -10.81
CA THR A 321 14.08 11.83 -10.24
C THR A 321 15.15 11.42 -11.22
N ASP A 322 15.88 12.41 -11.70
CA ASP A 322 16.99 12.24 -12.59
C ASP A 322 18.25 12.69 -11.86
N ALA A 323 19.12 11.75 -11.49
CA ALA A 323 20.39 12.08 -10.85
C ALA A 323 21.29 12.93 -11.76
N GLN A 324 21.05 12.94 -13.07
CA GLN A 324 21.96 13.46 -14.09
C GLN A 324 21.48 14.80 -14.67
N MET A 325 20.75 15.59 -13.89
CA MET A 325 20.36 16.95 -14.26
C MET A 325 21.61 17.85 -14.41
N PRO A 326 21.73 18.66 -15.48
CA PRO A 326 22.89 19.51 -15.73
C PRO A 326 22.88 20.79 -14.89
N ILE A 327 22.82 20.65 -13.56
CA ILE A 327 22.68 21.77 -12.61
C ILE A 327 23.80 22.81 -12.74
N ALA A 328 25.04 22.37 -12.97
CA ALA A 328 26.18 23.28 -13.15
C ALA A 328 26.05 24.15 -14.42
N GLU A 329 25.39 23.65 -15.46
CA GLU A 329 25.14 24.42 -16.68
C GLU A 329 24.06 25.48 -16.45
N LEU A 330 23.00 25.14 -15.72
CA LEU A 330 21.95 26.09 -15.32
C LEU A 330 22.50 27.18 -14.41
N ARG A 331 23.33 26.82 -13.43
CA ARG A 331 23.89 27.76 -12.46
C ARG A 331 24.68 28.88 -13.14
N LYS A 332 25.41 28.58 -14.22
CA LYS A 332 26.19 29.56 -15.01
C LYS A 332 25.33 30.60 -15.73
N GLN A 333 24.05 30.30 -15.97
CA GLN A 333 23.13 31.20 -16.70
C GLN A 333 22.34 32.11 -15.76
N LEU A 334 22.44 31.91 -14.45
CA LEU A 334 21.63 32.57 -13.45
C LEU A 334 22.48 33.52 -12.59
N PRO A 335 22.01 34.75 -12.32
CA PRO A 335 22.64 35.62 -11.34
C PRO A 335 22.72 35.00 -9.94
N ASP A 336 23.75 35.35 -9.15
CA ASP A 336 24.02 34.73 -7.85
C ASP A 336 22.89 34.92 -6.83
N ASP A 337 22.09 35.96 -6.98
CA ASP A 337 20.96 36.30 -6.11
C ASP A 337 19.65 35.56 -6.47
N VAL A 338 19.67 34.73 -7.53
CA VAL A 338 18.56 33.81 -7.88
C VAL A 338 18.83 32.43 -7.31
N ALA A 339 17.87 31.92 -6.53
CA ALA A 339 17.97 30.59 -5.93
C ALA A 339 17.63 29.49 -6.94
N LEU A 340 18.49 28.48 -7.04
CA LEU A 340 18.33 27.32 -7.91
C LEU A 340 18.04 26.06 -7.09
N TYR A 341 16.89 25.44 -7.32
CA TYR A 341 16.48 24.19 -6.68
C TYR A 341 16.54 23.05 -7.69
N ALA A 342 16.99 21.87 -7.25
CA ALA A 342 16.88 20.64 -8.03
C ALA A 342 15.66 19.85 -7.57
N GLU A 343 14.73 19.57 -8.49
CA GLU A 343 13.50 18.85 -8.16
C GLU A 343 13.71 17.34 -8.12
N LEU A 344 13.17 16.73 -7.07
CA LEU A 344 13.12 15.29 -6.86
C LEU A 344 11.68 14.82 -7.00
N HIS A 345 11.51 13.60 -7.52
CA HIS A 345 10.24 12.88 -7.56
C HIS A 345 10.32 11.58 -6.75
N TYR A 346 9.16 11.01 -6.45
CA TYR A 346 9.08 9.73 -5.77
C TYR A 346 9.60 8.53 -6.60
N THR A 347 9.77 8.70 -7.92
CA THR A 347 10.07 7.62 -8.87
C THR A 347 11.30 7.92 -9.71
N GLY A 348 12.17 6.93 -9.89
CA GLY A 348 13.39 7.07 -10.71
C GLY A 348 13.23 6.47 -12.12
N ALA A 349 12.25 5.59 -12.32
CA ALA A 349 12.00 4.94 -13.61
C ALA A 349 10.55 4.49 -13.76
N ARG A 350 10.12 4.19 -14.99
CA ARG A 350 8.94 3.32 -15.18
C ARG A 350 9.28 1.92 -14.66
N GLY A 351 8.32 1.30 -13.99
CA GLY A 351 8.39 -0.11 -13.60
C GLY A 351 8.33 -0.97 -14.86
N THR A 352 9.05 -2.08 -14.80
CA THR A 352 9.34 -2.94 -15.94
C THR A 352 8.33 -4.08 -16.02
N ASP A 353 7.71 -4.25 -17.19
CA ASP A 353 6.93 -5.45 -17.55
C ASP A 353 7.86 -6.68 -17.57
N PHE A 354 8.01 -7.32 -16.42
CA PHE A 354 8.72 -8.60 -16.30
C PHE A 354 7.82 -9.82 -16.57
N ASP A 355 6.55 -9.62 -16.91
CA ASP A 355 5.60 -10.68 -17.26
C ASP A 355 5.28 -10.73 -18.77
N ALA A 356 5.17 -11.96 -19.29
CA ALA A 356 4.89 -12.30 -20.69
C ALA A 356 3.39 -12.33 -21.04
N GLY A 357 2.50 -11.83 -20.17
CA GLY A 357 1.05 -11.81 -20.40
C GLY A 357 0.58 -10.39 -20.68
N GLY A 358 0.34 -10.05 -21.95
CA GLY A 358 -0.24 -8.78 -22.35
C GLY A 358 -1.57 -8.52 -21.65
N GLY A 359 -1.56 -7.65 -20.65
CA GLY A 359 -2.74 -7.06 -20.01
C GLY A 359 -2.54 -5.54 -19.93
N GLN A 360 -3.56 -4.78 -20.27
CA GLN A 360 -3.48 -3.33 -20.51
C GLN A 360 -2.96 -2.53 -19.30
N MET A 361 -1.93 -1.71 -19.56
CA MET A 361 -1.55 -0.46 -18.88
C MET A 361 -2.02 -0.28 -17.42
N VAL A 362 -1.18 -0.70 -16.48
CA VAL A 362 -1.20 -0.13 -15.12
C VAL A 362 0.22 0.21 -14.71
N SER A 363 0.46 1.48 -14.37
CA SER A 363 1.79 2.07 -14.20
C SER A 363 2.56 1.49 -13.01
N ALA A 364 3.22 0.35 -13.18
CA ALA A 364 4.35 0.00 -12.33
C ALA A 364 5.37 1.14 -12.49
N ARG A 365 5.81 1.76 -11.40
CA ARG A 365 6.83 2.81 -11.36
C ARG A 365 7.84 2.44 -10.29
N ARG A 366 9.13 2.40 -10.62
CA ARG A 366 10.16 2.05 -9.67
C ARG A 366 10.48 3.27 -8.81
N ARG A 367 10.13 3.19 -7.53
CA ARG A 367 10.38 4.26 -6.57
C ARG A 367 11.88 4.50 -6.38
N CYS A 368 12.23 5.74 -6.10
CA CYS A 368 13.57 6.05 -5.63
C CYS A 368 13.77 5.52 -4.22
N THR A 369 14.92 4.91 -3.97
CA THR A 369 15.34 4.58 -2.60
C THR A 369 15.68 5.86 -1.85
N PRO A 370 15.65 5.85 -0.50
CA PRO A 370 16.19 6.95 0.31
C PRO A 370 17.60 7.37 -0.14
N LEU A 371 18.45 6.40 -0.45
CA LEU A 371 19.83 6.68 -0.86
C LEU A 371 19.93 7.33 -2.24
N GLN A 372 19.07 6.97 -3.18
CA GLN A 372 19.01 7.61 -4.49
C GLN A 372 18.60 9.09 -4.36
N LEU A 373 17.65 9.40 -3.48
CA LEU A 373 17.26 10.78 -3.19
C LEU A 373 18.43 11.55 -2.57
N CYS A 374 19.13 10.95 -1.60
CA CYS A 374 20.32 11.55 -1.00
C CYS A 374 21.42 11.81 -2.05
N THR A 375 21.74 10.82 -2.90
CA THR A 375 22.77 10.96 -3.93
C THR A 375 22.41 12.01 -4.97
N THR A 376 21.16 12.05 -5.44
CA THR A 376 20.71 13.09 -6.36
C THR A 376 20.77 14.49 -5.73
N ALA A 377 20.31 14.64 -4.48
CA ALA A 377 20.40 15.90 -3.75
C ALA A 377 21.86 16.33 -3.55
N TYR A 378 22.73 15.41 -3.12
CA TYR A 378 24.15 15.67 -2.91
C TYR A 378 24.82 16.15 -4.19
N LEU A 379 24.65 15.40 -5.28
CA LEU A 379 25.22 15.76 -6.58
C LEU A 379 24.71 17.12 -7.05
N ALA A 380 23.41 17.39 -6.99
CA ALA A 380 22.85 18.68 -7.39
C ALA A 380 23.45 19.85 -6.59
N ARG A 381 23.57 19.71 -5.26
CA ARG A 381 24.16 20.72 -4.38
C ARG A 381 25.64 20.96 -4.70
N ARG A 382 26.40 19.89 -4.95
CA ARG A 382 27.82 19.97 -5.40
C ARG A 382 27.98 20.58 -6.79
N ARG A 383 26.92 20.63 -7.59
CA ARG A 383 26.88 21.28 -8.91
C ARG A 383 26.23 22.67 -8.90
N GLY A 384 25.95 23.23 -7.72
CA GLY A 384 25.53 24.62 -7.57
C GLY A 384 24.02 24.84 -7.39
N ALA A 385 23.23 23.80 -7.14
CA ALA A 385 21.90 23.99 -6.58
C ALA A 385 22.00 24.55 -5.14
N ASP A 386 21.16 25.50 -4.81
CA ASP A 386 21.05 26.12 -3.48
C ASP A 386 20.27 25.25 -2.50
N ALA A 387 19.35 24.41 -3.01
CA ALA A 387 18.52 23.50 -2.22
C ALA A 387 17.81 22.50 -3.14
N VAL A 388 16.87 21.72 -2.59
CA VAL A 388 16.07 20.76 -3.36
C VAL A 388 14.59 21.09 -3.31
N SER A 389 13.87 20.71 -4.35
CA SER A 389 12.42 20.72 -4.41
C SER A 389 11.91 19.29 -4.48
N THR A 390 10.67 19.04 -4.08
CA THR A 390 10.04 17.72 -4.13
C THR A 390 8.68 17.83 -4.82
N PHE A 391 8.38 16.87 -5.69
CA PHE A 391 7.14 16.84 -6.46
C PHE A 391 6.58 15.41 -6.55
N ASN A 392 5.26 15.25 -6.47
CA ASN A 392 4.56 13.95 -6.54
C ASN A 392 4.92 12.94 -5.43
N PHE A 393 5.43 13.39 -4.28
CA PHE A 393 5.47 12.54 -3.10
C PHE A 393 4.05 12.46 -2.52
N GLN A 394 3.30 11.46 -2.98
CA GLN A 394 1.86 11.36 -2.70
C GLN A 394 1.56 11.23 -1.21
N TYR A 395 0.47 11.88 -0.84
CA TYR A 395 -0.01 12.12 0.50
C TYR A 395 -0.94 11.01 1.04
N TYR A 396 -1.00 10.81 2.37
CA TYR A 396 -2.11 10.22 3.17
C TYR A 396 -1.85 8.89 3.92
N ARG A 397 -1.03 8.94 4.99
CA ARG A 397 -0.75 7.83 5.94
C ARG A 397 -2.01 7.15 6.51
N ALA A 398 -3.11 7.88 6.65
CA ALA A 398 -4.35 7.42 7.28
C ALA A 398 -5.28 6.54 6.39
N MET A 399 -5.04 6.44 5.06
CA MET A 399 -5.75 5.48 4.19
C MET A 399 -4.88 4.26 3.87
N TYR A 400 -3.59 4.25 4.23
CA TYR A 400 -2.76 3.06 4.01
C TYR A 400 -3.35 1.87 4.77
N GLY A 401 -3.49 0.76 4.06
CA GLY A 401 -4.21 -0.44 4.53
C GLY A 401 -5.64 -0.58 4.04
N LYS A 402 -6.22 0.43 3.36
CA LYS A 402 -7.57 0.38 2.75
C LYS A 402 -7.58 0.31 1.21
N ALA A 403 -6.41 0.41 0.57
CA ALA A 403 -6.28 0.28 -0.88
C ALA A 403 -6.63 -1.15 -1.33
N ALA A 404 -7.58 -1.27 -2.25
CA ALA A 404 -8.14 -2.55 -2.72
C ALA A 404 -7.19 -3.31 -3.64
N SER A 405 -6.28 -2.65 -4.35
CA SER A 405 -5.70 -3.16 -5.59
C SER A 405 -4.24 -3.58 -5.52
N GLY A 406 -3.65 -3.72 -4.34
CA GLY A 406 -2.20 -4.03 -4.25
C GLY A 406 -1.30 -2.95 -4.84
N PHE A 407 -1.84 -1.76 -5.19
CA PHE A 407 -1.08 -0.59 -5.64
C PHE A 407 -0.28 0.04 -4.49
N ALA A 408 0.63 -0.72 -3.88
CA ALA A 408 1.65 -0.23 -2.95
C ALA A 408 2.69 0.69 -3.64
N THR A 409 2.39 1.24 -4.83
CA THR A 409 3.22 2.21 -5.54
C THR A 409 3.25 3.58 -4.85
N THR A 410 2.47 3.75 -3.78
CA THR A 410 2.27 5.01 -3.10
C THR A 410 2.72 5.00 -1.66
N ALA A 411 3.63 4.14 -1.18
CA ALA A 411 4.06 4.13 0.24
C ALA A 411 4.42 5.51 0.82
N GLU A 412 4.50 5.57 2.14
CA GLU A 412 4.85 6.78 2.89
C GLU A 412 6.05 7.53 2.29
N PRO A 413 5.99 8.88 2.17
CA PRO A 413 7.17 9.67 1.84
C PRO A 413 8.32 9.34 2.80
N PRO A 414 9.59 9.32 2.34
CA PRO A 414 10.73 9.03 3.20
C PRO A 414 11.04 10.23 4.10
N TYR A 415 10.22 10.46 5.14
CA TYR A 415 10.33 11.63 6.02
C TYR A 415 11.70 11.71 6.70
N GLU A 416 12.32 10.56 6.99
CA GLU A 416 13.67 10.49 7.52
C GLU A 416 14.71 11.12 6.59
N VAL A 417 14.46 11.09 5.28
CA VAL A 417 15.28 11.77 4.29
C VAL A 417 14.91 13.25 4.24
N PHE A 418 13.62 13.61 4.20
CA PHE A 418 13.18 15.00 4.08
C PHE A 418 13.72 15.91 5.19
N GLU A 419 13.81 15.41 6.42
CA GLU A 419 14.39 16.14 7.55
C GLU A 419 15.87 16.51 7.35
N LYS A 420 16.62 15.72 6.57
CA LYS A 420 18.06 15.81 6.43
C LYS A 420 18.54 16.16 5.02
N ILE A 421 17.65 16.12 4.02
CA ILE A 421 18.03 16.26 2.60
C ILE A 421 18.59 17.64 2.24
N SER A 422 18.39 18.64 3.10
CA SER A 422 18.97 19.97 2.93
C SER A 422 20.38 20.12 3.54
N ASP A 423 20.79 19.18 4.39
CA ASP A 423 22.08 19.17 5.08
C ASP A 423 23.17 18.57 4.18
N LEU A 424 24.01 19.44 3.61
CA LEU A 424 25.06 19.04 2.67
C LEU A 424 26.15 18.19 3.33
N ASP A 425 26.49 18.47 4.58
CA ASP A 425 27.54 17.74 5.30
C ASP A 425 27.06 16.33 5.66
N TRP A 426 25.80 16.22 6.08
CA TRP A 426 25.16 14.94 6.29
C TRP A 426 25.06 14.12 5.00
N LEU A 427 24.66 14.75 3.89
CA LEU A 427 24.59 14.11 2.58
C LEU A 427 25.97 13.60 2.10
N ALA A 428 27.03 14.38 2.34
CA ALA A 428 28.40 14.00 1.99
C ALA A 428 28.89 12.76 2.75
N GLN A 429 28.32 12.44 3.92
CA GLN A 429 28.71 11.27 4.71
C GLN A 429 27.97 9.98 4.31
N GLN A 430 26.88 10.09 3.55
CA GLN A 430 26.08 8.94 3.15
C GLN A 430 26.80 8.09 2.10
N PRO A 431 26.52 6.77 2.03
CA PRO A 431 26.80 5.98 0.84
C PRO A 431 26.19 6.64 -0.40
N GLN A 432 26.75 6.37 -1.58
CA GLN A 432 26.28 6.99 -2.82
C GLN A 432 25.66 5.93 -3.74
N HIS A 433 24.43 6.15 -4.19
CA HIS A 433 23.68 5.26 -5.09
C HIS A 433 23.28 6.00 -6.35
N TYR A 434 24.19 6.01 -7.32
CA TYR A 434 23.94 6.57 -8.63
C TYR A 434 23.13 5.60 -9.48
N PHE A 435 22.26 6.12 -10.34
CA PHE A 435 21.40 5.28 -11.16
C PHE A 435 21.05 5.93 -12.51
N ALA A 436 20.75 5.07 -13.48
CA ALA A 436 20.20 5.42 -14.78
C ALA A 436 19.15 4.37 -15.17
N SER A 437 18.11 4.78 -15.89
CA SER A 437 17.02 3.88 -16.29
C SER A 437 16.84 3.89 -17.81
N GLY A 438 16.24 2.86 -18.41
CA GLY A 438 15.83 2.89 -19.81
C GLY A 438 14.76 3.96 -20.01
N ASP A 439 15.18 5.16 -20.42
CA ASP A 439 14.43 6.39 -20.20
C ASP A 439 13.31 6.59 -21.22
N ASN A 440 12.11 6.90 -20.72
CA ASN A 440 11.05 7.60 -21.47
C ASN A 440 10.98 9.08 -21.08
N ASN A 441 12.06 9.68 -20.54
CA ASN A 441 12.11 11.11 -20.23
C ASN A 441 12.31 11.88 -21.56
N PRO A 442 11.28 12.60 -22.07
CA PRO A 442 11.38 13.28 -23.35
C PRO A 442 12.35 14.48 -23.32
N MET A 443 12.70 14.99 -22.13
CA MET A 443 13.54 16.18 -21.99
C MET A 443 15.03 15.87 -21.98
N ARG A 444 15.43 14.60 -21.82
CA ARG A 444 16.85 14.23 -21.82
C ARG A 444 17.35 14.16 -23.27
N PRO A 445 18.49 14.80 -23.62
CA PRO A 445 19.09 14.69 -24.95
C PRO A 445 19.36 13.23 -25.33
N GLU A 446 19.18 12.87 -26.60
CA GLU A 446 19.35 11.49 -27.08
C GLU A 446 20.73 10.92 -26.72
N ALA A 447 21.80 11.72 -26.88
CA ALA A 447 23.17 11.34 -26.54
C ALA A 447 23.41 11.06 -25.04
N ARG A 448 22.46 11.42 -24.17
CA ARG A 448 22.50 11.23 -22.71
C ARG A 448 21.48 10.20 -22.22
N LYS A 449 20.62 9.66 -23.09
CA LYS A 449 19.66 8.62 -22.71
C LYS A 449 20.39 7.32 -22.46
N PHE A 450 19.92 6.57 -21.46
CA PHE A 450 20.38 5.21 -21.27
C PHE A 450 19.95 4.35 -22.48
N PRO A 451 20.84 3.51 -23.04
CA PRO A 451 20.53 2.73 -24.23
C PRO A 451 19.36 1.79 -23.94
N ALA A 452 18.27 1.92 -24.72
CA ALA A 452 17.10 1.06 -24.57
C ALA A 452 17.35 -0.36 -25.13
N GLN A 453 18.23 -0.47 -26.13
CA GLN A 453 18.68 -1.74 -26.71
C GLN A 453 20.20 -1.71 -26.91
N MET A 454 20.84 -2.84 -26.64
CA MET A 454 22.24 -3.09 -26.97
C MET A 454 22.32 -4.23 -27.98
N LYS A 455 23.08 -4.07 -29.07
CA LYS A 455 23.31 -5.14 -30.05
C LYS A 455 24.50 -6.00 -29.64
N ALA A 456 24.43 -7.30 -29.93
CA ALA A 456 25.54 -8.22 -29.68
C ALA A 456 26.81 -7.75 -30.41
N GLY A 457 27.95 -7.78 -29.73
CA GLY A 457 29.23 -7.36 -30.30
C GLY A 457 29.45 -5.85 -30.45
N ILE A 458 28.45 -5.01 -30.17
CA ILE A 458 28.59 -3.55 -30.17
C ILE A 458 28.73 -3.06 -28.72
N ALA A 459 29.70 -2.18 -28.48
CA ALA A 459 29.90 -1.56 -27.18
C ALA A 459 29.05 -0.29 -27.04
N GLU A 460 28.23 -0.19 -25.99
CA GLU A 460 27.49 1.04 -25.65
C GLU A 460 28.14 1.77 -24.49
N LYS A 461 28.03 3.10 -24.48
CA LYS A 461 28.56 3.97 -23.43
C LYS A 461 27.43 4.64 -22.65
N VAL A 462 27.58 4.68 -21.33
CA VAL A 462 26.73 5.40 -20.40
C VAL A 462 27.58 6.41 -19.64
N PHE A 463 27.20 7.67 -19.74
CA PHE A 463 27.88 8.77 -19.07
C PHE A 463 27.16 9.07 -17.75
N MET A 464 27.92 9.18 -16.66
CA MET A 464 27.38 9.44 -15.33
C MET A 464 28.24 10.47 -14.61
N ASP A 465 27.67 11.66 -14.36
CA ASP A 465 28.24 12.63 -13.43
C ASP A 465 28.15 12.10 -12.01
N MET A 466 29.28 12.14 -11.31
CA MET A 466 29.46 11.63 -9.96
C MET A 466 30.31 12.61 -9.18
N THR A 467 30.11 12.69 -7.86
CA THR A 467 30.93 13.53 -7.00
C THR A 467 31.33 12.77 -5.74
N PRO A 468 32.59 12.87 -5.30
CA PRO A 468 33.06 12.10 -4.16
C PRO A 468 32.27 12.47 -2.90
N PRO A 469 31.94 11.50 -2.03
CA PRO A 469 31.48 11.80 -0.69
C PRO A 469 32.59 12.52 0.10
N ALA A 470 32.30 12.91 1.34
CA ALA A 470 33.32 13.40 2.25
C ALA A 470 34.49 12.39 2.30
N GLY A 471 35.72 12.87 2.46
CA GLY A 471 36.92 12.00 2.47
C GLY A 471 37.32 11.35 1.14
N GLY A 472 36.54 11.48 0.05
CA GLY A 472 36.88 10.94 -1.27
C GLY A 472 36.23 9.59 -1.59
N TRP A 473 36.71 8.91 -2.64
CA TRP A 473 36.27 7.54 -2.97
C TRP A 473 37.03 6.55 -2.09
N LEU A 474 36.45 6.19 -0.96
CA LEU A 474 37.21 5.53 0.10
C LEU A 474 37.32 3.99 -0.05
N ALA A 475 36.41 3.35 -0.79
CA ALA A 475 36.43 1.91 -1.01
C ALA A 475 35.69 1.54 -2.30
N ASP A 476 35.99 0.34 -2.80
CA ASP A 476 35.42 -0.19 -4.04
C ASP A 476 33.89 -0.27 -3.95
N GLY A 477 33.24 0.08 -5.06
CA GLY A 477 31.81 0.03 -5.23
C GLY A 477 31.32 -1.19 -6.01
N LYS A 478 30.04 -1.16 -6.33
CA LYS A 478 29.35 -2.16 -7.14
C LYS A 478 28.57 -1.50 -8.27
N LEU A 479 28.84 -1.93 -9.50
CA LEU A 479 28.10 -1.58 -10.70
C LEU A 479 27.14 -2.72 -11.03
N ARG A 480 25.87 -2.41 -11.36
CA ARG A 480 24.92 -3.40 -11.88
C ARG A 480 24.17 -2.89 -13.09
N ILE A 481 23.82 -3.81 -13.97
CA ILE A 481 22.88 -3.60 -15.08
C ILE A 481 21.72 -4.58 -14.95
N GLN A 482 20.57 -4.19 -15.50
CA GLN A 482 19.35 -4.99 -15.54
C GLN A 482 18.72 -4.95 -16.94
N SER A 483 18.30 -6.10 -17.45
CA SER A 483 17.56 -6.22 -18.72
C SER A 483 16.16 -6.79 -18.53
N ARG A 484 15.27 -6.53 -19.52
CA ARG A 484 13.88 -7.02 -19.51
C ARG A 484 13.77 -8.56 -19.47
N ARG A 485 14.66 -9.25 -20.18
CA ARG A 485 14.72 -10.73 -20.21
C ARG A 485 15.92 -11.22 -19.41
N SER A 486 15.94 -12.52 -19.10
CA SER A 486 17.13 -13.18 -18.55
C SER A 486 18.33 -12.92 -19.46
N LEU A 487 19.47 -12.62 -18.85
CA LEU A 487 20.75 -12.40 -19.53
C LEU A 487 21.50 -13.72 -19.82
N GLY A 488 20.98 -14.88 -19.36
CA GLY A 488 21.48 -16.22 -19.68
C GLY A 488 22.91 -16.48 -19.17
N ASP A 489 23.73 -17.20 -19.94
CA ASP A 489 25.19 -17.35 -19.72
C ASP A 489 26.02 -16.43 -20.63
N SER A 490 25.40 -15.36 -21.16
CA SER A 490 26.06 -14.44 -22.10
C SER A 490 27.35 -13.87 -21.50
N ALA A 491 28.39 -13.74 -22.32
CA ALA A 491 29.67 -13.17 -21.91
C ALA A 491 29.60 -11.64 -21.90
N TRP A 492 29.47 -11.06 -20.71
CA TRP A 492 29.39 -9.62 -20.51
C TRP A 492 30.75 -9.03 -20.11
N LYS A 493 31.07 -7.86 -20.68
CA LYS A 493 32.24 -7.07 -20.30
C LYS A 493 31.80 -5.65 -19.96
N ALA A 494 32.40 -5.11 -18.90
CA ALA A 494 32.25 -3.70 -18.53
C ALA A 494 33.62 -3.03 -18.40
N ARG A 495 33.69 -1.76 -18.77
CA ARG A 495 34.84 -0.87 -18.51
C ARG A 495 34.36 0.39 -17.82
N LEU A 496 35.18 0.92 -16.91
CA LEU A 496 35.04 2.25 -16.33
C LEU A 496 36.21 3.10 -16.79
N ASN A 497 35.93 4.23 -17.43
CA ASN A 497 36.95 5.17 -17.90
C ASN A 497 38.04 4.48 -18.75
N GLY A 498 37.64 3.50 -19.58
CA GLY A 498 38.51 2.69 -20.44
C GLY A 498 39.14 1.46 -19.78
N VAL A 499 39.09 1.34 -18.45
CA VAL A 499 39.71 0.25 -17.70
C VAL A 499 38.71 -0.90 -17.49
N PRO A 500 39.05 -2.17 -17.83
CA PRO A 500 38.18 -3.33 -17.59
C PRO A 500 37.82 -3.52 -16.12
N LEU A 501 36.55 -3.82 -15.86
CA LEU A 501 36.06 -4.14 -14.51
C LEU A 501 35.99 -5.66 -14.28
N LYS A 502 36.23 -6.08 -13.03
CA LYS A 502 36.10 -7.46 -12.59
C LYS A 502 34.62 -7.80 -12.34
N SER A 503 34.11 -8.86 -12.96
CA SER A 503 32.74 -9.33 -12.72
C SER A 503 32.56 -9.88 -11.30
N THR A 504 31.32 -9.84 -10.80
CA THR A 504 30.92 -10.46 -9.54
C THR A 504 29.53 -11.07 -9.67
N GLU A 505 29.30 -12.17 -8.96
CA GLU A 505 28.00 -12.84 -8.83
C GLU A 505 27.07 -12.07 -7.86
N ASP A 506 27.60 -11.12 -7.09
CA ASP A 506 26.80 -10.32 -6.16
C ASP A 506 25.91 -9.31 -6.90
N VAL A 507 24.72 -9.75 -7.27
CA VAL A 507 23.65 -8.93 -7.83
C VAL A 507 22.66 -8.43 -6.75
N SER A 508 22.96 -8.66 -5.46
CA SER A 508 22.06 -8.31 -4.36
C SER A 508 21.77 -6.82 -4.30
N ALA A 509 20.52 -6.48 -3.96
CA ALA A 509 20.15 -5.12 -3.61
C ALA A 509 20.85 -4.72 -2.31
N PRO A 510 21.48 -3.53 -2.25
CA PRO A 510 22.21 -3.09 -1.07
C PRO A 510 21.30 -2.68 0.10
N TYR A 511 20.01 -2.56 -0.15
CA TYR A 511 18.99 -2.26 0.86
C TYR A 511 17.76 -3.11 0.55
N PRO A 512 16.96 -3.47 1.58
CA PRO A 512 15.67 -4.09 1.37
C PRO A 512 14.80 -3.12 0.59
N GLU A 513 14.70 -3.31 -0.72
CA GLU A 513 13.78 -2.57 -1.57
C GLU A 513 12.36 -3.01 -1.18
N PRO A 514 11.52 -2.13 -0.61
CA PRO A 514 10.18 -2.51 -0.20
C PRO A 514 9.25 -2.80 -1.39
N TYR A 515 9.67 -2.50 -2.62
CA TYR A 515 8.90 -2.68 -3.86
C TYR A 515 9.50 -3.78 -4.75
N ARG A 516 9.26 -5.05 -4.40
CA ARG A 516 9.77 -6.23 -5.13
C ARG A 516 9.20 -6.37 -6.54
N GLU A 517 8.01 -5.82 -6.79
CA GLU A 517 7.36 -5.79 -8.11
C GLU A 517 8.18 -4.90 -9.05
N GLY A 518 8.75 -5.48 -10.11
CA GLY A 518 9.58 -4.76 -11.07
C GLY A 518 11.10 -4.87 -10.86
N LEU A 519 11.59 -5.75 -9.98
CA LEU A 519 13.03 -6.03 -9.85
C LEU A 519 13.50 -7.20 -10.72
N GLY A 520 12.59 -8.00 -11.29
CA GLY A 520 13.00 -9.22 -12.02
C GLY A 520 13.70 -10.23 -11.10
N SER A 521 14.37 -11.22 -11.70
CA SER A 521 15.11 -12.28 -11.01
C SER A 521 16.62 -12.02 -11.06
N PRO A 522 17.45 -12.73 -10.25
CA PRO A 522 18.92 -12.65 -10.38
C PRO A 522 19.42 -12.87 -11.83
N ALA A 523 18.70 -13.67 -12.63
CA ALA A 523 19.04 -13.92 -14.02
C ALA A 523 18.92 -12.67 -14.93
N ASN A 524 18.20 -11.64 -14.50
CA ASN A 524 18.07 -10.36 -15.21
C ASN A 524 19.24 -9.39 -14.97
N TYR A 525 20.18 -9.73 -14.07
CA TYR A 525 21.23 -8.83 -13.63
C TYR A 525 22.64 -9.30 -14.00
N ARG A 526 23.54 -8.33 -14.16
CA ARG A 526 24.99 -8.52 -14.14
C ARG A 526 25.65 -7.46 -13.29
N ALA A 527 26.73 -7.83 -12.61
CA ALA A 527 27.42 -6.97 -11.67
C ALA A 527 28.94 -7.00 -11.85
N TRP A 528 29.58 -5.87 -11.50
CA TRP A 528 31.03 -5.70 -11.47
C TRP A 528 31.46 -4.93 -10.24
N VAL A 529 32.69 -5.16 -9.80
CA VAL A 529 33.37 -4.33 -8.81
C VAL A 529 33.77 -3.01 -9.48
N VAL A 530 33.58 -1.90 -8.78
CA VAL A 530 33.96 -0.54 -9.23
C VAL A 530 35.13 -0.06 -8.38
N PRO A 531 36.38 -0.12 -8.88
CA PRO A 531 37.53 0.32 -8.11
C PRO A 531 37.46 1.81 -7.77
N ALA A 532 37.63 2.15 -6.50
CA ALA A 532 37.51 3.55 -6.04
C ALA A 532 38.47 4.49 -6.76
N GLY A 533 39.71 4.04 -7.01
CA GLY A 533 40.75 4.81 -7.68
C GLY A 533 40.50 5.08 -9.17
N LEU A 534 39.48 4.47 -9.78
CA LEU A 534 39.10 4.74 -11.17
C LEU A 534 38.03 5.82 -11.32
N LEU A 535 37.38 6.19 -10.22
CA LEU A 535 36.30 7.18 -10.21
C LEU A 535 36.84 8.61 -10.23
N LYS A 536 36.15 9.48 -10.95
CA LYS A 536 36.46 10.91 -11.06
C LYS A 536 35.34 11.73 -10.42
N ASP A 537 35.67 12.89 -9.84
CA ASP A 537 34.67 13.94 -9.66
C ASP A 537 34.33 14.51 -11.05
N GLY A 538 33.06 14.52 -11.39
CA GLY A 538 32.57 14.81 -12.73
C GLY A 538 32.14 13.55 -13.48
N GLU A 539 32.25 13.62 -14.79
CA GLU A 539 31.76 12.59 -15.70
C GLU A 539 32.63 11.31 -15.67
N ASN A 540 31.96 10.18 -15.45
CA ASN A 540 32.50 8.83 -15.54
C ASN A 540 31.85 8.09 -16.70
N ILE A 541 32.65 7.34 -17.46
CA ILE A 541 32.20 6.63 -18.66
C ILE A 541 32.17 5.14 -18.39
N PHE A 542 30.97 4.56 -18.39
CA PHE A 542 30.74 3.13 -18.30
C PHE A 542 30.50 2.56 -19.69
N GLU A 543 31.33 1.62 -20.12
CA GLU A 543 31.19 0.94 -21.41
C GLU A 543 30.80 -0.51 -21.20
N PHE A 544 29.75 -0.97 -21.90
CA PHE A 544 29.25 -2.33 -21.83
C PHE A 544 29.31 -2.99 -23.20
N SER A 545 29.71 -4.25 -23.24
CA SER A 545 29.56 -5.10 -24.44
C SER A 545 29.18 -6.52 -24.03
N TYR A 546 28.48 -7.22 -24.91
CA TYR A 546 28.15 -8.62 -24.69
C TYR A 546 28.29 -9.46 -25.95
N LYS A 547 28.51 -10.76 -25.71
CA LYS A 547 28.44 -11.81 -26.72
C LYS A 547 27.52 -12.92 -26.19
N GLY A 548 26.51 -13.28 -26.97
CA GLY A 548 25.54 -14.31 -26.62
C GLY A 548 24.60 -14.56 -27.79
N ASP A 549 23.62 -15.45 -27.60
CA ASP A 549 22.74 -15.93 -28.68
C ASP A 549 21.65 -14.93 -29.11
N LEU A 550 21.47 -13.84 -28.35
CA LEU A 550 20.51 -12.78 -28.67
C LEU A 550 21.16 -11.71 -29.55
N GLU A 551 20.53 -11.37 -30.68
CA GLU A 551 20.96 -10.26 -31.55
C GLU A 551 20.99 -8.91 -30.84
N SER A 552 20.01 -8.67 -29.95
CA SER A 552 19.97 -7.50 -29.08
C SER A 552 19.35 -7.80 -27.71
N VAL A 553 19.74 -7.03 -26.70
CA VAL A 553 19.22 -7.08 -25.33
C VAL A 553 18.56 -5.75 -24.99
N THR A 554 17.35 -5.81 -24.43
CA THR A 554 16.63 -4.61 -23.95
C THR A 554 17.06 -4.27 -22.54
N PHE A 555 17.74 -3.13 -22.40
CA PHE A 555 18.27 -2.60 -21.16
C PHE A 555 17.24 -1.75 -20.44
N ARG A 556 17.16 -1.90 -19.11
CA ARG A 556 16.13 -1.26 -18.30
C ARG A 556 16.69 -0.39 -17.19
N TYR A 557 17.84 -0.75 -16.64
CA TYR A 557 18.37 -0.05 -15.49
C TYR A 557 19.86 -0.31 -15.32
N MET A 558 20.55 0.68 -14.75
CA MET A 558 21.91 0.59 -14.27
C MET A 558 22.02 1.34 -12.94
N ASP A 559 22.83 0.81 -12.02
CA ASP A 559 23.25 1.57 -10.86
C ASP A 559 24.70 1.34 -10.47
N VAL A 560 25.23 2.33 -9.74
CA VAL A 560 26.55 2.31 -9.14
C VAL A 560 26.38 2.64 -7.66
N LEU A 561 26.74 1.71 -6.81
CA LEU A 561 26.72 1.86 -5.37
C LEU A 561 28.15 2.03 -4.85
N LEU A 562 28.36 3.04 -4.02
CA LEU A 562 29.63 3.33 -3.37
C LEU A 562 29.45 3.48 -1.86
N PRO A 563 30.42 3.00 -1.05
CA PRO A 563 30.42 3.19 0.39
C PRO A 563 30.63 4.67 0.75
N GLY A 564 30.06 5.12 1.89
CA GLY A 564 30.27 6.47 2.44
C GLY A 564 31.42 6.50 3.47
N VAL A 565 31.70 7.68 4.05
CA VAL A 565 32.75 7.84 5.10
C VAL A 565 32.49 6.95 6.31
N ALA A 566 31.23 6.83 6.71
CA ALA A 566 30.82 5.93 7.78
C ALA A 566 31.10 4.43 7.48
N ALA A 567 31.41 4.09 6.23
CA ALA A 567 31.66 2.74 5.76
C ALA A 567 33.14 2.45 5.41
N ALA A 568 34.05 3.43 5.43
CA ALA A 568 35.44 3.20 5.01
C ALA A 568 36.51 3.37 6.09
N SER A 569 36.12 3.77 7.31
CA SER A 569 36.91 3.49 8.53
C SER A 569 36.50 2.17 9.21
N ALA A 570 35.78 1.31 8.49
CA ALA A 570 35.37 0.00 8.93
C ALA A 570 35.52 -0.97 7.74
N LEU A 571 36.53 -1.84 7.68
CA LEU A 571 36.29 -3.23 8.11
C LEU A 571 35.02 -3.25 8.94
N LEU A 572 33.86 -3.47 8.32
CA LEU A 572 32.61 -3.55 9.04
C LEU A 572 32.80 -4.57 10.20
N PRO A 573 32.79 -4.19 11.50
CA PRO A 573 31.65 -4.66 12.24
C PRO A 573 30.49 -4.10 11.44
N GLY A 574 29.55 -4.95 11.02
CA GLY A 574 28.30 -4.43 10.48
C GLY A 574 27.91 -3.24 11.34
N LYS A 575 27.34 -2.17 10.75
CA LYS A 575 26.38 -1.35 11.50
C LYS A 575 25.71 -2.34 12.43
N SER A 576 25.90 -2.24 13.76
CA SER A 576 25.26 -3.21 14.64
C SER A 576 23.81 -3.13 14.20
N ASP A 577 23.29 -4.16 13.53
CA ASP A 577 21.88 -4.16 13.20
C ASP A 577 21.29 -4.09 14.59
N ALA A 578 20.73 -2.92 14.93
CA ALA A 578 20.26 -2.66 16.27
C ALA A 578 19.41 -3.85 16.62
N ILE A 579 19.83 -4.60 17.64
CA ILE A 579 19.37 -5.97 17.89
C ILE A 579 17.87 -5.97 17.67
N ARG A 580 17.40 -6.73 16.69
CA ARG A 580 16.00 -6.70 16.27
C ARG A 580 15.33 -7.98 16.75
N PRO A 581 14.65 -7.94 17.91
CA PRO A 581 13.85 -9.05 18.37
C PRO A 581 12.83 -9.47 17.30
N GLY A 582 12.54 -10.76 17.26
CA GLY A 582 11.45 -11.32 16.48
C GLY A 582 10.08 -10.78 16.91
N THR A 583 9.09 -11.00 16.07
CA THR A 583 7.69 -10.69 16.41
C THR A 583 7.11 -11.89 17.16
N PRO A 584 6.28 -11.73 18.22
CA PRO A 584 5.62 -10.51 18.71
C PRO A 584 6.22 -9.91 20.00
N PHE A 585 7.54 -9.89 20.20
CA PHE A 585 8.10 -9.22 21.40
C PHE A 585 7.75 -7.72 21.41
N GLY A 586 7.31 -7.21 22.57
CA GLY A 586 6.83 -5.84 22.70
C GLY A 586 6.40 -5.50 24.13
N ASN A 587 6.10 -4.22 24.38
CA ASN A 587 5.49 -3.80 25.64
C ASN A 587 4.18 -4.56 25.88
N ASN A 588 3.86 -4.86 27.14
CA ASN A 588 2.67 -5.62 27.52
C ASN A 588 2.64 -7.09 27.03
N ALA A 589 3.73 -7.64 26.49
CA ALA A 589 3.73 -9.01 26.00
C ALA A 589 3.41 -10.05 27.09
N VAL A 590 2.83 -11.18 26.67
CA VAL A 590 2.64 -12.37 27.52
C VAL A 590 3.57 -13.47 27.01
N LEU A 591 4.55 -13.88 27.82
CA LEU A 591 5.41 -15.03 27.55
C LEU A 591 4.76 -16.31 28.09
N GLN A 592 4.94 -17.44 27.40
CA GLN A 592 4.35 -18.70 27.84
C GLN A 592 5.00 -19.22 29.13
N ALA A 593 4.19 -19.51 30.14
CA ALA A 593 4.61 -20.10 31.40
C ALA A 593 4.78 -21.63 31.33
N GLY A 594 5.63 -22.17 32.19
CA GLY A 594 5.81 -23.62 32.39
C GLY A 594 6.49 -24.36 31.24
N MET A 595 7.11 -23.65 30.29
CA MET A 595 7.98 -24.25 29.26
C MET A 595 9.08 -23.27 28.86
N LYS A 596 10.08 -23.77 28.11
CA LYS A 596 11.12 -22.92 27.54
C LYS A 596 10.50 -21.84 26.67
N VAL A 597 11.02 -20.62 26.77
CA VAL A 597 10.57 -19.47 25.98
C VAL A 597 11.67 -19.10 25.00
N PRO A 598 11.53 -19.43 23.70
CA PRO A 598 12.45 -18.99 22.67
C PRO A 598 12.41 -17.46 22.57
N VAL A 599 13.58 -16.86 22.59
CA VAL A 599 13.81 -15.44 22.27
C VAL A 599 14.79 -15.39 21.13
N TRP A 600 14.39 -14.74 20.03
CA TRP A 600 15.14 -14.75 18.78
C TRP A 600 15.06 -13.39 18.09
N GLY A 601 15.83 -13.24 17.03
CA GLY A 601 15.81 -12.04 16.21
C GLY A 601 16.94 -12.02 15.18
N THR A 602 17.21 -10.82 14.67
CA THR A 602 18.41 -10.55 13.87
C THR A 602 19.33 -9.56 14.59
N ALA A 603 20.60 -9.63 14.30
CA ALA A 603 21.66 -8.73 14.74
C ALA A 603 22.81 -8.83 13.72
N SER A 604 23.86 -8.03 13.87
CA SER A 604 25.02 -8.18 12.97
C SER A 604 25.65 -9.57 13.13
N PRO A 605 26.19 -10.17 12.05
CA PRO A 605 26.89 -11.44 12.15
C PRO A 605 27.99 -11.41 13.22
N GLY A 606 28.03 -12.43 14.09
CA GLY A 606 28.98 -12.49 15.21
C GLY A 606 28.67 -11.56 16.39
N GLN A 607 27.60 -10.76 16.35
CA GLN A 607 27.22 -9.88 17.45
C GLN A 607 26.70 -10.68 18.64
N ARG A 608 27.21 -10.37 19.83
CA ARG A 608 26.70 -10.91 21.11
C ARG A 608 25.35 -10.26 21.44
N VAL A 609 24.37 -11.09 21.79
CA VAL A 609 23.03 -10.66 22.20
C VAL A 609 22.76 -11.18 23.60
N ALA A 610 22.50 -10.26 24.53
CA ALA A 610 22.09 -10.58 25.89
C ALA A 610 20.57 -10.42 26.04
N VAL A 611 19.94 -11.33 26.79
CA VAL A 611 18.52 -11.29 27.13
C VAL A 611 18.39 -11.43 28.64
N SER A 612 17.68 -10.48 29.26
CA SER A 612 17.34 -10.55 30.68
C SER A 612 15.84 -10.46 30.92
N PHE A 613 15.30 -11.37 31.72
CA PHE A 613 13.91 -11.31 32.18
C PHE A 613 13.75 -12.18 33.43
N ALA A 614 12.99 -11.69 34.42
CA ALA A 614 12.65 -12.45 35.63
C ALA A 614 13.86 -13.07 36.37
N GLY A 615 14.96 -12.34 36.48
CA GLY A 615 16.19 -12.80 37.13
C GLY A 615 17.06 -13.74 36.28
N GLN A 616 16.57 -14.18 35.11
CA GLN A 616 17.40 -14.88 34.13
C GLN A 616 18.22 -13.87 33.34
N ASN A 617 19.51 -14.18 33.13
CA ASN A 617 20.40 -13.46 32.22
C ASN A 617 21.06 -14.51 31.31
N LYS A 618 20.72 -14.49 30.03
CA LYS A 618 21.24 -15.43 29.04
C LYS A 618 21.82 -14.69 27.85
N GLU A 619 22.74 -15.33 27.16
CA GLU A 619 23.40 -14.72 26.02
C GLU A 619 23.59 -15.72 24.89
N THR A 620 23.70 -15.18 23.68
CA THR A 620 23.99 -15.94 22.47
C THR A 620 24.77 -15.05 21.51
N THR A 621 25.22 -15.63 20.41
CA THR A 621 25.91 -14.91 19.33
C THR A 621 25.13 -15.10 18.04
N ALA A 622 24.92 -14.01 17.30
CA ALA A 622 24.29 -14.07 15.99
C ALA A 622 25.15 -14.86 14.99
N SER A 623 24.49 -15.67 14.17
CA SER A 623 25.14 -16.50 13.16
C SER A 623 25.80 -15.65 12.07
N ASP A 624 26.56 -16.28 11.19
CA ASP A 624 27.08 -15.73 9.93
C ASP A 624 26.04 -14.99 9.08
N LYS A 625 24.76 -15.37 9.17
CA LYS A 625 23.60 -14.78 8.48
C LYS A 625 22.84 -13.76 9.32
N GLY A 626 23.36 -13.42 10.50
CA GLY A 626 22.78 -12.43 11.41
C GLY A 626 21.58 -12.91 12.24
N ASN A 627 21.16 -14.18 12.13
CA ASN A 627 20.08 -14.73 12.96
C ASN A 627 20.61 -15.14 14.34
N TRP A 628 19.87 -14.88 15.39
CA TRP A 628 20.19 -15.34 16.74
C TRP A 628 18.98 -15.92 17.45
N ARG A 629 19.23 -16.84 18.38
CA ARG A 629 18.22 -17.41 19.28
C ARG A 629 18.86 -17.84 20.59
N LEU A 630 18.12 -17.70 21.67
CA LEU A 630 18.33 -18.40 22.94
C LEU A 630 16.98 -18.79 23.54
N ASP A 631 16.98 -19.69 24.51
CA ASP A 631 15.76 -20.10 25.20
C ASP A 631 15.86 -19.72 26.69
N LEU A 632 14.90 -18.92 27.18
CA LEU A 632 14.72 -18.72 28.62
C LEU A 632 14.15 -20.00 29.26
N ASP A 633 14.56 -20.29 30.50
CA ASP A 633 14.08 -21.44 31.25
C ASP A 633 12.60 -21.29 31.63
N PRO A 634 11.88 -22.40 31.85
CA PRO A 634 10.49 -22.37 32.30
C PRO A 634 10.30 -21.47 33.51
N MET A 635 9.30 -20.58 33.44
CA MET A 635 8.93 -19.66 34.51
C MET A 635 7.52 -19.96 35.04
N PRO A 636 7.25 -19.73 36.33
CA PRO A 636 5.91 -19.84 36.87
C PRO A 636 5.02 -18.73 36.30
N ALA A 637 3.73 -19.02 36.10
CA ALA A 637 2.77 -18.02 35.65
C ALA A 637 2.67 -16.84 36.64
N GLY A 638 2.43 -15.64 36.13
CA GLY A 638 2.35 -14.41 36.93
C GLY A 638 3.70 -13.72 37.18
N THR A 639 4.82 -14.36 36.82
CA THR A 639 6.13 -13.68 36.84
C THR A 639 6.12 -12.49 35.89
N SER A 640 6.44 -11.30 36.37
CA SER A 640 6.38 -10.05 35.61
C SER A 640 7.65 -9.22 35.75
N GLY A 641 7.91 -8.35 34.77
CA GLY A 641 9.05 -7.46 34.78
C GLY A 641 9.32 -6.84 33.41
N ASN A 642 10.51 -6.25 33.27
CA ASN A 642 11.00 -5.78 31.99
C ASN A 642 11.76 -6.91 31.27
N LEU A 643 11.42 -7.17 30.01
CA LEU A 643 12.20 -8.03 29.13
C LEU A 643 13.21 -7.14 28.40
N VAL A 644 14.49 -7.36 28.66
CA VAL A 644 15.57 -6.66 27.97
C VAL A 644 16.19 -7.60 26.94
N ILE A 645 16.33 -7.12 25.70
CA ILE A 645 16.98 -7.84 24.60
C ILE A 645 17.98 -6.88 23.96
N GLY A 646 19.27 -7.11 24.20
CA GLY A 646 20.31 -6.18 23.80
C GLY A 646 20.11 -4.81 24.43
N ASP A 647 19.90 -3.80 23.60
CA ASP A 647 19.62 -2.40 23.96
C ASP A 647 18.11 -2.11 24.12
N LYS A 648 17.22 -3.07 23.82
CA LYS A 648 15.77 -2.87 23.86
C LYS A 648 15.17 -3.33 25.17
N THR A 649 14.37 -2.46 25.77
CA THR A 649 13.59 -2.78 26.98
C THR A 649 12.10 -2.80 26.66
N PHE A 650 11.46 -3.94 26.87
CA PHE A 650 10.02 -4.09 26.80
C PHE A 650 9.44 -4.11 28.20
N THR A 651 8.50 -3.20 28.45
CA THR A 651 7.93 -2.97 29.77
C THR A 651 6.64 -3.75 29.98
N ASN A 652 6.31 -4.01 31.24
CA ASN A 652 5.10 -4.72 31.64
C ASN A 652 4.98 -6.08 30.95
N VAL A 653 6.06 -6.87 30.84
CA VAL A 653 5.99 -8.22 30.30
C VAL A 653 5.62 -9.19 31.42
N VAL A 654 4.72 -10.14 31.16
CA VAL A 654 4.25 -11.12 32.14
C VAL A 654 4.29 -12.53 31.56
N THR A 655 4.43 -13.53 32.42
CA THR A 655 4.31 -14.95 32.04
C THR A 655 2.90 -15.46 32.30
N GLY A 656 2.37 -16.25 31.38
CA GLY A 656 1.00 -16.75 31.44
C GLY A 656 0.72 -17.80 30.38
N GLU A 657 -0.54 -17.98 30.00
CA GLU A 657 -0.93 -18.87 28.90
C GLU A 657 -1.02 -18.08 27.58
N VAL A 658 -0.29 -18.52 26.56
CA VAL A 658 -0.30 -17.90 25.23
C VAL A 658 -1.07 -18.81 24.27
N TRP A 659 -2.11 -18.27 23.64
CA TRP A 659 -2.95 -18.98 22.69
C TRP A 659 -2.99 -18.26 21.35
N PHE A 660 -2.87 -19.03 20.28
CA PHE A 660 -2.99 -18.51 18.92
C PHE A 660 -4.44 -18.61 18.46
N VAL A 661 -5.03 -17.51 17.97
CA VAL A 661 -6.31 -17.51 17.28
C VAL A 661 -6.05 -17.28 15.79
N GLY A 662 -6.33 -18.31 15.00
CA GLY A 662 -6.16 -18.32 13.55
C GLY A 662 -7.46 -18.62 12.81
N GLY A 663 -7.58 -18.07 11.61
CA GLY A 663 -8.69 -18.34 10.71
C GLY A 663 -9.22 -17.09 10.02
N GLN A 664 -10.51 -17.09 9.71
CA GLN A 664 -11.09 -16.05 8.86
C GLN A 664 -12.11 -15.16 9.58
N SER A 665 -13.15 -14.69 8.87
CA SER A 665 -14.11 -13.69 9.35
C SER A 665 -14.68 -13.97 10.75
N ASN A 666 -14.99 -15.22 11.10
CA ASN A 666 -15.50 -15.58 12.42
C ASN A 666 -14.44 -15.55 13.53
N ALA A 667 -13.17 -15.79 13.21
CA ALA A 667 -12.04 -15.59 14.11
C ALA A 667 -11.69 -14.10 14.25
N ALA A 668 -11.81 -13.32 13.16
CA ALA A 668 -11.58 -11.87 13.12
C ALA A 668 -12.73 -11.04 13.70
N PHE A 669 -13.90 -11.64 13.95
CA PHE A 669 -15.11 -10.93 14.35
C PHE A 669 -14.91 -10.25 15.70
N SER A 670 -14.97 -8.92 15.72
CA SER A 670 -14.58 -8.14 16.90
C SER A 670 -15.63 -8.20 18.00
N LEU A 671 -15.21 -7.95 19.25
CA LEU A 671 -16.09 -7.96 20.42
C LEU A 671 -17.29 -7.02 20.27
N LYS A 672 -17.12 -5.89 19.56
CA LYS A 672 -18.18 -4.94 19.18
C LYS A 672 -19.41 -5.59 18.54
N HIS A 673 -19.25 -6.75 17.91
CA HIS A 673 -20.31 -7.46 17.20
C HIS A 673 -20.56 -8.87 17.75
N ALA A 674 -19.70 -9.34 18.65
CA ALA A 674 -19.62 -10.74 19.09
C ALA A 674 -20.65 -11.13 20.17
N THR A 675 -21.59 -10.24 20.50
CA THR A 675 -22.72 -10.49 21.41
C THR A 675 -23.79 -9.39 21.24
N PRO A 676 -25.10 -9.68 21.42
CA PRO A 676 -26.14 -8.65 21.41
C PRO A 676 -25.89 -7.51 22.40
N ASN A 677 -25.20 -7.76 23.52
CA ASN A 677 -24.92 -6.79 24.57
C ASN A 677 -23.47 -6.26 24.54
N ALA A 678 -22.87 -6.14 23.35
CA ALA A 678 -21.44 -5.85 23.18
C ALA A 678 -20.98 -4.59 23.92
N ASN A 679 -21.76 -3.50 23.87
CA ASN A 679 -21.42 -2.25 24.54
C ASN A 679 -21.31 -2.42 26.06
N ALA A 680 -22.24 -3.16 26.68
CA ALA A 680 -22.21 -3.43 28.12
C ALA A 680 -21.05 -4.36 28.51
N GLU A 681 -20.73 -5.34 27.65
CA GLU A 681 -19.57 -6.22 27.84
C GLU A 681 -18.26 -5.43 27.76
N ILE A 682 -18.10 -4.56 26.75
CA ILE A 682 -16.92 -3.71 26.54
C ILE A 682 -16.75 -2.73 27.70
N ALA A 683 -17.83 -2.08 28.15
CA ALA A 683 -17.77 -1.14 29.28
C ALA A 683 -17.24 -1.80 30.57
N ARG A 684 -17.42 -3.11 30.74
CA ARG A 684 -16.96 -3.89 31.88
C ARG A 684 -15.63 -4.63 31.63
N ALA A 685 -15.05 -4.50 30.44
CA ALA A 685 -13.88 -5.27 30.02
C ALA A 685 -12.56 -4.71 30.60
N SER A 686 -12.44 -4.68 31.92
CA SER A 686 -11.23 -4.27 32.64
C SER A 686 -10.52 -5.50 33.20
N PHE A 687 -9.71 -6.15 32.36
CA PHE A 687 -9.03 -7.40 32.68
C PHE A 687 -7.54 -7.29 32.37
N PRO A 688 -6.71 -6.68 33.24
CA PRO A 688 -5.29 -6.44 32.96
C PRO A 688 -4.46 -7.72 32.70
N GLN A 689 -4.96 -8.86 33.16
CA GLN A 689 -4.41 -10.19 32.95
C GLN A 689 -4.71 -10.75 31.54
N ILE A 690 -5.65 -10.18 30.80
CA ILE A 690 -5.94 -10.54 29.41
C ILE A 690 -5.24 -9.54 28.49
N ARG A 691 -4.45 -10.05 27.55
CA ARG A 691 -3.72 -9.22 26.59
C ARG A 691 -3.82 -9.81 25.20
N VAL A 692 -3.99 -8.98 24.19
CA VAL A 692 -4.18 -9.43 22.81
C VAL A 692 -3.15 -8.75 21.92
N TRP A 693 -2.36 -9.57 21.24
CA TRP A 693 -1.55 -9.15 20.11
C TRP A 693 -2.35 -9.33 18.82
N THR A 694 -2.58 -8.26 18.07
CA THR A 694 -3.29 -8.33 16.79
C THR A 694 -2.31 -8.11 15.65
N SER A 695 -2.18 -9.09 14.75
CA SER A 695 -1.40 -8.91 13.53
C SER A 695 -2.04 -7.84 12.65
N LYS A 696 -1.23 -6.92 12.14
CA LYS A 696 -1.59 -6.13 10.96
C LYS A 696 -1.72 -7.07 9.77
N TYR A 697 -2.63 -6.74 8.86
CA TYR A 697 -2.81 -7.51 7.64
C TYR A 697 -1.63 -7.28 6.69
N THR A 698 -0.81 -8.31 6.53
CA THR A 698 0.37 -8.30 5.67
C THR A 698 0.38 -9.56 4.82
N ILE A 699 0.58 -9.42 3.52
CA ILE A 699 0.75 -10.54 2.59
C ILE A 699 2.17 -10.52 2.03
N ALA A 700 2.75 -11.69 1.80
CA ALA A 700 4.08 -11.79 1.22
C ALA A 700 4.23 -13.00 0.32
N GLY A 701 4.89 -12.85 -0.83
CA GLY A 701 5.19 -13.96 -1.74
C GLY A 701 6.25 -14.94 -1.19
N THR A 702 7.04 -14.52 -0.20
CA THR A 702 8.03 -15.37 0.50
C THR A 702 7.90 -15.20 2.01
N PRO A 703 8.30 -16.18 2.82
CA PRO A 703 8.32 -16.04 4.29
C PRO A 703 9.05 -14.77 4.74
N GLN A 704 8.46 -14.06 5.69
CA GLN A 704 9.04 -12.85 6.29
C GLN A 704 9.55 -13.15 7.70
N ASN A 705 10.69 -12.58 8.09
CA ASN A 705 11.25 -12.78 9.42
C ASN A 705 10.53 -11.94 10.50
N PHE A 706 9.76 -10.93 10.10
CA PHE A 706 9.09 -10.00 11.01
C PHE A 706 7.66 -9.71 10.56
N GLY A 707 6.76 -9.64 11.53
CA GLY A 707 5.37 -9.21 11.37
C GLY A 707 5.12 -7.90 12.11
N GLU A 708 4.04 -7.21 11.76
CA GLU A 708 3.61 -5.97 12.40
C GLU A 708 2.40 -6.23 13.30
N GLY A 709 2.39 -5.65 14.50
CA GLY A 709 1.30 -5.73 15.46
C GLY A 709 1.75 -5.28 16.85
N GLU A 710 0.80 -5.14 17.77
CA GLU A 710 1.07 -4.67 19.13
C GLU A 710 0.25 -5.45 20.16
N TRP A 711 0.83 -5.63 21.36
CA TRP A 711 0.14 -6.19 22.51
C TRP A 711 -0.67 -5.09 23.21
N ARG A 712 -1.97 -5.30 23.30
CA ARG A 712 -2.89 -4.40 24.02
C ARG A 712 -3.46 -5.11 25.24
N VAL A 713 -3.40 -4.44 26.39
CA VAL A 713 -4.06 -4.88 27.62
C VAL A 713 -5.57 -4.75 27.47
N CYS A 714 -6.36 -5.68 28.02
CA CYS A 714 -7.81 -5.60 27.99
C CYS A 714 -8.33 -4.51 28.91
N THR A 715 -8.81 -3.44 28.30
CA THR A 715 -9.48 -2.30 28.95
C THR A 715 -10.75 -1.98 28.17
N PRO A 716 -11.70 -1.21 28.74
CA PRO A 716 -12.86 -0.75 27.98
C PRO A 716 -12.51 -0.02 26.67
N ALA A 717 -11.35 0.64 26.61
CA ALA A 717 -10.88 1.35 25.42
C ALA A 717 -10.35 0.42 24.31
N THR A 718 -9.83 -0.76 24.66
CA THR A 718 -9.17 -1.67 23.71
C THR A 718 -10.02 -2.90 23.37
N ALA A 719 -10.81 -3.39 24.33
CA ALA A 719 -11.50 -4.68 24.25
C ALA A 719 -12.44 -4.80 23.04
N GLY A 720 -13.06 -3.68 22.63
CA GLY A 720 -13.97 -3.66 21.48
C GLY A 720 -13.33 -4.13 20.16
N ASP A 721 -12.02 -3.96 20.01
CA ASP A 721 -11.28 -4.36 18.79
C ASP A 721 -10.71 -5.78 18.85
N PHE A 722 -10.81 -6.46 19.99
CA PHE A 722 -10.30 -7.82 20.13
C PHE A 722 -11.19 -8.81 19.37
N THR A 723 -10.62 -9.92 18.94
CA THR A 723 -11.40 -11.09 18.49
C THR A 723 -12.39 -11.47 19.58
N GLY A 724 -13.70 -11.48 19.27
CA GLY A 724 -14.74 -11.77 20.24
C GLY A 724 -14.63 -13.18 20.80
N MET A 725 -14.32 -14.16 19.93
CA MET A 725 -14.05 -15.55 20.35
C MET A 725 -12.83 -15.61 21.27
N GLY A 726 -11.72 -14.99 20.88
CA GLY A 726 -10.49 -14.98 21.69
C GLY A 726 -10.66 -14.25 23.02
N TYR A 727 -11.45 -13.17 23.06
CA TYR A 727 -11.78 -12.45 24.30
C TYR A 727 -12.57 -13.32 25.28
N PHE A 728 -13.68 -13.93 24.84
CA PHE A 728 -14.49 -14.78 25.73
C PHE A 728 -13.75 -16.05 26.14
N PHE A 729 -12.92 -16.62 25.26
CA PHE A 729 -12.00 -17.71 25.61
C PHE A 729 -11.01 -17.27 26.69
N ALA A 730 -10.29 -16.15 26.49
CA ALA A 730 -9.30 -15.67 27.44
C ALA A 730 -9.92 -15.34 28.80
N LYS A 731 -11.08 -14.70 28.82
CA LYS A 731 -11.83 -14.39 30.03
C LYS A 731 -12.23 -15.64 30.80
N SER A 732 -12.77 -16.65 30.09
CA SER A 732 -13.19 -17.91 30.70
C SER A 732 -12.01 -18.73 31.18
N LEU A 733 -10.92 -18.78 30.40
CA LEU A 733 -9.71 -19.51 30.76
C LEU A 733 -9.01 -18.90 31.96
N THR A 734 -8.92 -17.56 32.01
CA THR A 734 -8.38 -16.82 33.15
C THR A 734 -9.14 -17.19 34.43
N ALA A 735 -10.47 -17.18 34.38
CA ALA A 735 -11.31 -17.55 35.53
C ALA A 735 -11.12 -19.03 35.93
N ALA A 736 -11.02 -19.93 34.95
CA ALA A 736 -10.80 -21.35 35.16
C ALA A 736 -9.38 -21.74 35.61
N ARG A 737 -8.45 -20.77 35.63
CA ARG A 737 -7.03 -20.94 35.99
C ARG A 737 -6.62 -19.94 37.06
N ASP A 738 -7.54 -19.61 37.97
CA ASP A 738 -7.29 -18.78 39.16
C ASP A 738 -6.58 -17.45 38.86
N GLY A 739 -6.97 -16.78 37.77
CA GLY A 739 -6.45 -15.46 37.41
C GLY A 739 -5.12 -15.47 36.65
N VAL A 740 -4.61 -16.64 36.24
CA VAL A 740 -3.41 -16.74 35.39
C VAL A 740 -3.54 -15.82 34.16
N PRO A 741 -2.53 -14.98 33.84
CA PRO A 741 -2.56 -14.13 32.67
C PRO A 741 -2.73 -14.92 31.37
N VAL A 742 -3.54 -14.40 30.45
CA VAL A 742 -3.79 -15.02 29.14
C VAL A 742 -3.45 -14.04 28.03
N GLY A 743 -2.51 -14.44 27.17
CA GLY A 743 -2.15 -13.77 25.94
C GLY A 743 -2.83 -14.41 24.73
N ILE A 744 -3.49 -13.61 23.90
CA ILE A 744 -4.02 -14.05 22.61
C ILE A 744 -3.20 -13.45 21.47
N ILE A 745 -2.64 -14.31 20.63
CA ILE A 745 -2.03 -13.92 19.35
C ILE A 745 -3.10 -14.09 18.27
N SER A 746 -3.61 -12.99 17.74
CA SER A 746 -4.71 -12.96 16.78
C SER A 746 -4.20 -12.69 15.36
N CYS A 747 -4.14 -13.74 14.54
CA CYS A 747 -3.77 -13.67 13.12
C CYS A 747 -4.93 -14.15 12.25
N ASN A 748 -5.86 -13.23 11.97
CA ASN A 748 -7.12 -13.56 11.32
C ASN A 748 -7.29 -12.74 10.05
N ARG A 749 -7.80 -13.37 8.97
CA ARG A 749 -8.07 -12.67 7.71
C ARG A 749 -9.41 -13.10 7.10
N SER A 750 -10.35 -12.17 7.06
CA SER A 750 -11.64 -12.39 6.39
C SER A 750 -11.47 -12.80 4.93
N GLY A 751 -12.22 -13.82 4.50
CA GLY A 751 -12.16 -14.38 3.14
C GLY A 751 -10.95 -15.28 2.84
N ALA A 752 -10.01 -15.45 3.79
CA ALA A 752 -8.84 -16.28 3.57
C ALA A 752 -9.19 -17.78 3.49
N PRO A 753 -8.88 -18.46 2.37
CA PRO A 753 -9.00 -19.90 2.28
C PRO A 753 -7.86 -20.57 3.07
N ILE A 754 -8.07 -21.80 3.54
CA ILE A 754 -7.10 -22.50 4.39
C ILE A 754 -5.71 -22.61 3.76
N PHE A 755 -5.62 -22.75 2.43
CA PHE A 755 -4.34 -22.89 1.73
C PHE A 755 -3.46 -21.63 1.73
N SER A 756 -4.05 -20.46 1.97
CA SER A 756 -3.28 -19.22 2.12
C SER A 756 -2.50 -19.19 3.45
N MET A 757 -2.89 -20.04 4.40
CA MET A 757 -2.34 -20.15 5.76
C MET A 757 -1.40 -21.36 5.94
N MET A 758 -0.89 -21.92 4.83
CA MET A 758 0.13 -22.96 4.82
C MET A 758 1.21 -22.66 3.75
N PRO A 759 2.41 -23.26 3.82
CA PRO A 759 3.44 -23.10 2.79
C PRO A 759 2.96 -23.54 1.40
N ALA A 760 3.47 -22.89 0.34
CA ALA A 760 3.04 -23.17 -1.03
C ALA A 760 3.34 -24.62 -1.44
N GLN A 761 4.47 -25.18 -0.99
CA GLN A 761 4.89 -26.54 -1.30
C GLN A 761 3.90 -27.60 -0.79
N VAL A 762 3.21 -27.32 0.31
CA VAL A 762 2.27 -28.24 0.95
C VAL A 762 0.98 -28.29 0.13
N PHE A 763 0.49 -27.11 -0.27
CA PHE A 763 -0.61 -26.99 -1.21
C PHE A 763 -0.33 -27.71 -2.53
N ASP A 764 0.86 -27.53 -3.11
CA ASP A 764 1.21 -28.11 -4.41
C ASP A 764 1.27 -29.64 -4.40
N ARG A 765 1.58 -30.25 -3.25
CA ARG A 765 1.63 -31.72 -3.09
C ARG A 765 0.25 -32.33 -2.88
N ASN A 766 -0.71 -31.59 -2.32
CA ASN A 766 -2.05 -32.08 -2.05
C ASN A 766 -2.91 -32.10 -3.33
N GLN A 767 -3.28 -33.30 -3.79
CA GLN A 767 -4.05 -33.48 -5.04
C GLN A 767 -5.42 -32.79 -4.99
N ASN A 768 -6.10 -32.82 -3.84
CA ASN A 768 -7.39 -32.15 -3.67
C ASN A 768 -7.21 -30.63 -3.68
N ALA A 769 -6.17 -30.12 -3.02
CA ALA A 769 -5.85 -28.70 -3.03
C ALA A 769 -5.50 -28.18 -4.45
N ARG A 770 -4.80 -28.97 -5.27
CA ARG A 770 -4.54 -28.61 -6.68
C ARG A 770 -5.83 -28.49 -7.53
N LYS A 771 -6.83 -29.35 -7.29
CA LYS A 771 -8.15 -29.22 -7.95
C LYS A 771 -8.84 -27.92 -7.54
N VAL A 772 -8.67 -27.52 -6.28
CA VAL A 772 -9.17 -26.26 -5.74
C VAL A 772 -8.46 -25.06 -6.37
N ALA A 773 -7.16 -25.15 -6.67
CA ALA A 773 -6.37 -24.10 -7.30
C ALA A 773 -6.96 -23.58 -8.62
N ALA A 774 -7.52 -24.47 -9.44
CA ALA A 774 -8.15 -24.10 -10.72
C ALA A 774 -9.35 -23.16 -10.51
N ASN A 775 -10.17 -23.43 -9.50
CA ASN A 775 -11.34 -22.62 -9.16
C ASN A 775 -10.94 -21.22 -8.65
N TYR A 776 -9.83 -21.12 -7.92
CA TYR A 776 -9.32 -19.83 -7.44
C TYR A 776 -8.48 -19.09 -8.50
N ALA A 777 -7.85 -19.79 -9.45
CA ALA A 777 -7.16 -19.17 -10.57
C ALA A 777 -8.14 -18.38 -11.46
N GLU A 778 -9.32 -18.96 -11.74
CA GLU A 778 -10.39 -18.25 -12.46
C GLU A 778 -10.90 -17.03 -11.66
N GLN A 779 -10.99 -17.13 -10.33
CA GLN A 779 -11.37 -15.99 -9.49
C GLN A 779 -10.27 -14.92 -9.41
N LEU A 780 -8.99 -15.29 -9.41
CA LEU A 780 -7.87 -14.36 -9.46
C LEU A 780 -7.74 -13.69 -10.82
N GLU A 781 -8.11 -14.38 -11.91
CA GLU A 781 -8.22 -13.79 -13.25
C GLU A 781 -9.38 -12.77 -13.31
N LYS A 782 -10.53 -13.12 -12.71
CA LYS A 782 -11.71 -12.23 -12.65
C LYS A 782 -11.58 -11.09 -11.63
N PHE A 783 -10.86 -11.31 -10.53
CA PHE A 783 -10.68 -10.37 -9.42
C PHE A 783 -9.21 -10.34 -8.94
N PRO A 784 -8.28 -9.78 -9.73
CA PRO A 784 -6.83 -9.78 -9.42
C PRO A 784 -6.48 -9.13 -8.07
N GLN A 785 -7.32 -8.21 -7.60
CA GLN A 785 -7.24 -7.56 -6.29
C GLN A 785 -7.40 -8.51 -5.09
N SER A 786 -7.87 -9.73 -5.30
CA SER A 786 -8.10 -10.72 -4.24
C SER A 786 -6.81 -11.43 -3.85
N THR A 787 -5.74 -10.67 -3.62
CA THR A 787 -4.37 -11.16 -3.39
C THR A 787 -4.25 -12.12 -2.21
N HIS A 788 -5.15 -12.06 -1.22
CA HIS A 788 -5.28 -13.04 -0.13
C HIS A 788 -5.65 -14.46 -0.59
N LEU A 789 -6.17 -14.62 -1.81
CA LEU A 789 -6.45 -15.92 -2.44
C LEU A 789 -5.21 -16.51 -3.12
N ALA A 790 -4.07 -15.82 -3.13
CA ALA A 790 -2.81 -16.38 -3.60
C ALA A 790 -2.23 -17.38 -2.58
N LYS A 791 -1.49 -18.37 -3.08
CA LYS A 791 -0.91 -19.44 -2.26
C LYS A 791 0.05 -18.86 -1.21
N ALA A 792 -0.03 -19.37 0.01
CA ALA A 792 0.89 -19.10 1.12
C ALA A 792 1.10 -17.64 1.53
N VAL A 793 0.37 -16.67 0.98
CA VAL A 793 0.70 -15.26 1.21
C VAL A 793 0.44 -14.79 2.64
N ILE A 794 -0.58 -15.37 3.30
CA ILE A 794 -0.89 -15.10 4.72
C ILE A 794 0.06 -15.89 5.63
N TRP A 795 0.38 -17.13 5.25
CA TRP A 795 1.41 -17.92 5.91
C TRP A 795 2.72 -17.13 6.00
N ASN A 796 3.18 -16.62 4.85
CA ASN A 796 4.43 -15.92 4.72
C ASN A 796 4.49 -14.58 5.48
N GLY A 797 3.40 -13.81 5.45
CA GLY A 797 3.36 -12.45 5.99
C GLY A 797 2.87 -12.32 7.42
N MET A 798 2.05 -13.26 7.92
CA MET A 798 1.39 -13.16 9.23
C MET A 798 1.68 -14.33 10.18
N ILE A 799 1.89 -15.55 9.67
CA ILE A 799 2.05 -16.75 10.53
C ILE A 799 3.53 -17.07 10.75
N TYR A 800 4.31 -17.17 9.66
CA TYR A 800 5.72 -17.49 9.69
C TYR A 800 6.54 -16.55 10.59
N PRO A 801 6.32 -15.22 10.60
CA PRO A 801 7.10 -14.31 11.44
C PRO A 801 6.92 -14.51 12.95
N LEU A 802 5.88 -15.24 13.38
CA LEU A 802 5.57 -15.49 14.79
C LEU A 802 6.22 -16.76 15.31
N SER A 803 6.79 -17.58 14.43
CA SER A 803 7.58 -18.72 14.87
C SER A 803 8.98 -18.27 15.28
N PRO A 804 9.56 -18.82 16.37
CA PRO A 804 9.03 -19.87 17.24
C PRO A 804 8.47 -19.36 18.59
N TYR A 805 7.57 -18.36 18.61
CA TYR A 805 7.00 -17.88 19.88
C TYR A 805 6.33 -19.02 20.65
N ALA A 806 6.72 -19.21 21.91
CA ALA A 806 6.14 -20.26 22.74
C ALA A 806 4.64 -20.02 22.96
N MET A 807 3.84 -21.05 22.77
CA MET A 807 2.39 -21.02 22.93
C MET A 807 1.87 -22.37 23.41
N ARG A 808 0.73 -22.34 24.11
CA ARG A 808 0.07 -23.52 24.67
C ARG A 808 -0.71 -24.30 23.60
N GLY A 809 -1.33 -23.60 22.65
CA GLY A 809 -2.17 -24.21 21.63
C GLY A 809 -2.78 -23.22 20.63
N VAL A 810 -3.50 -23.78 19.66
CA VAL A 810 -4.12 -23.03 18.57
C VAL A 810 -5.64 -23.20 18.63
N LEU A 811 -6.36 -22.07 18.57
CA LEU A 811 -7.80 -22.00 18.35
C LEU A 811 -8.03 -21.67 16.87
N TRP A 812 -8.65 -22.59 16.14
CA TRP A 812 -8.82 -22.49 14.68
C TRP A 812 -10.30 -22.31 14.32
N ASN A 813 -10.65 -21.15 13.75
CA ASN A 813 -12.02 -20.84 13.34
C ASN A 813 -12.05 -20.36 11.88
N GLN A 814 -12.15 -21.32 10.98
CA GLN A 814 -12.11 -21.13 9.53
C GLN A 814 -12.96 -22.20 8.83
N GLY A 815 -13.44 -21.89 7.62
CA GLY A 815 -14.12 -22.86 6.76
C GLY A 815 -15.11 -22.20 5.78
N GLU A 816 -15.64 -21.01 6.08
CA GLU A 816 -16.72 -20.43 5.26
C GLU A 816 -16.27 -19.97 3.87
N ALA A 817 -14.97 -19.69 3.67
CA ALA A 817 -14.42 -19.37 2.34
C ALA A 817 -14.18 -20.62 1.49
N ASP A 818 -14.11 -21.80 2.12
CA ASP A 818 -13.80 -23.08 1.49
C ASP A 818 -15.04 -23.97 1.33
N VAL A 819 -16.26 -23.52 1.69
CA VAL A 819 -17.47 -24.36 1.67
C VAL A 819 -17.75 -24.99 0.31
N ARG A 820 -17.47 -24.27 -0.79
CA ARG A 820 -17.63 -24.77 -2.16
C ARG A 820 -16.62 -25.84 -2.55
N VAL A 821 -15.59 -26.01 -1.73
CA VAL A 821 -14.53 -27.00 -1.87
C VAL A 821 -14.40 -27.86 -0.61
N ALA A 822 -15.50 -28.04 0.14
CA ALA A 822 -15.55 -28.82 1.37
C ALA A 822 -14.98 -30.25 1.21
N TYR A 823 -15.13 -30.85 0.02
CA TYR A 823 -14.57 -32.17 -0.33
C TYR A 823 -13.03 -32.24 -0.21
N ALA A 824 -12.34 -31.10 -0.26
CA ALA A 824 -10.88 -31.00 -0.14
C ALA A 824 -10.43 -30.50 1.24
N TYR A 825 -11.37 -30.03 2.08
CA TYR A 825 -11.03 -29.29 3.28
C TYR A 825 -10.36 -30.17 4.35
N GLU A 826 -10.85 -31.39 4.54
CA GLU A 826 -10.31 -32.33 5.51
C GLU A 826 -8.81 -32.56 5.30
N SER A 827 -8.39 -32.91 4.07
CA SER A 827 -6.97 -33.14 3.78
C SER A 827 -6.13 -31.87 3.89
N MET A 828 -6.67 -30.70 3.54
CA MET A 828 -5.98 -29.43 3.72
C MET A 828 -5.85 -29.03 5.20
N LEU A 829 -6.84 -29.37 6.03
CA LEU A 829 -6.79 -29.13 7.48
C LEU A 829 -5.71 -29.99 8.13
N ASP A 830 -5.61 -31.28 7.76
CA ASP A 830 -4.53 -32.16 8.21
C ASP A 830 -3.14 -31.59 7.87
N ASP A 831 -2.98 -31.15 6.63
CA ASP A 831 -1.74 -30.57 6.13
C ASP A 831 -1.39 -29.27 6.86
N MET A 832 -2.38 -28.41 7.11
CA MET A 832 -2.20 -27.18 7.88
C MET A 832 -1.71 -27.50 9.30
N VAL A 833 -2.37 -28.41 10.01
CA VAL A 833 -1.99 -28.83 11.37
C VAL A 833 -0.55 -29.36 11.39
N LYS A 834 -0.20 -30.24 10.43
CA LYS A 834 1.17 -30.79 10.31
C LYS A 834 2.21 -29.69 10.08
N CYS A 835 1.91 -28.73 9.21
CA CYS A 835 2.84 -27.65 8.87
C CYS A 835 3.06 -26.68 10.02
N TRP A 836 2.02 -26.34 10.76
CA TRP A 836 2.15 -25.48 11.94
C TRP A 836 2.90 -26.20 13.06
N ARG A 837 2.60 -27.49 13.31
CA ARG A 837 3.39 -28.31 14.25
C ARG A 837 4.87 -28.34 13.87
N ALA A 838 5.18 -28.51 12.59
CA ALA A 838 6.56 -28.48 12.09
C ALA A 838 7.20 -27.10 12.26
N LEU A 839 6.49 -26.02 11.91
CA LEU A 839 6.99 -24.65 12.04
C LEU A 839 7.34 -24.27 13.48
N TRP A 840 6.57 -24.74 14.46
CA TRP A 840 6.84 -24.52 15.89
C TRP A 840 7.74 -25.59 16.52
N GLY A 841 8.13 -26.63 15.77
CA GLY A 841 8.91 -27.75 16.31
C GLY A 841 8.18 -28.51 17.42
N ARG A 842 6.84 -28.56 17.39
CA ARG A 842 5.98 -29.15 18.41
C ARG A 842 4.98 -30.12 17.76
N ALA A 843 5.38 -31.39 17.62
CA ALA A 843 4.55 -32.43 17.00
C ALA A 843 3.23 -32.69 17.76
N ASP A 844 3.18 -32.35 19.04
CA ASP A 844 2.05 -32.53 19.95
C ASP A 844 1.23 -31.25 20.18
N LEU A 845 1.57 -30.13 19.53
CA LEU A 845 0.88 -28.84 19.69
C LEU A 845 -0.64 -29.03 19.50
N PRO A 846 -1.46 -28.70 20.51
CA PRO A 846 -2.90 -28.96 20.45
C PRO A 846 -3.62 -27.94 19.58
N PHE A 847 -4.58 -28.42 18.80
CA PHE A 847 -5.49 -27.60 17.99
C PHE A 847 -6.93 -27.78 18.47
N TYR A 848 -7.66 -26.68 18.52
CA TYR A 848 -9.08 -26.63 18.84
C TYR A 848 -9.82 -26.02 17.66
N VAL A 849 -10.37 -26.90 16.82
CA VAL A 849 -11.08 -26.55 15.59
C VAL A 849 -12.53 -26.22 15.92
N VAL A 850 -13.04 -25.11 15.39
CA VAL A 850 -14.44 -24.71 15.52
C VAL A 850 -15.21 -25.22 14.31
N GLN A 851 -16.21 -26.07 14.53
CA GLN A 851 -17.14 -26.50 13.49
C GLN A 851 -18.08 -25.35 13.10
N LEU A 852 -18.38 -25.21 11.80
CA LEU A 852 -19.24 -24.14 11.30
C LEU A 852 -20.62 -24.18 11.95
N ALA A 853 -21.06 -22.99 12.37
CA ALA A 853 -22.37 -22.82 12.98
C ALA A 853 -23.52 -23.05 11.98
N ASN A 854 -24.73 -23.10 12.53
CA ASN A 854 -25.96 -23.03 11.74
C ASN A 854 -26.12 -21.65 11.08
N ILE A 855 -26.71 -21.61 9.90
CA ILE A 855 -26.90 -20.37 9.12
C ILE A 855 -28.35 -20.19 8.73
N SER A 856 -28.76 -18.96 8.41
CA SER A 856 -30.12 -18.64 7.95
C SER A 856 -30.26 -18.84 6.43
N ASN A 857 -31.42 -19.36 6.00
CA ASN A 857 -31.79 -19.46 4.58
C ASN A 857 -32.17 -18.10 3.94
N LYS A 858 -32.39 -17.04 4.75
CA LYS A 858 -32.78 -15.72 4.26
C LYS A 858 -31.56 -14.96 3.72
N GLY A 859 -31.17 -15.19 2.47
CA GLY A 859 -30.08 -14.41 1.86
C GLY A 859 -29.17 -15.04 0.82
N SER A 860 -29.49 -16.23 0.28
CA SER A 860 -28.78 -16.86 -0.85
C SER A 860 -27.24 -16.84 -0.75
N TYR A 861 -26.66 -17.29 0.38
CA TYR A 861 -25.19 -17.41 0.45
C TYR A 861 -24.69 -18.61 -0.37
N GLU A 862 -25.31 -19.76 -0.15
CA GLU A 862 -25.08 -20.96 -0.95
C GLU A 862 -26.27 -21.18 -1.90
N PRO A 863 -26.04 -21.81 -3.07
CA PRO A 863 -27.12 -22.15 -3.98
C PRO A 863 -28.22 -22.95 -3.27
N ALA A 864 -29.48 -22.67 -3.61
CA ALA A 864 -30.61 -23.41 -3.07
C ALA A 864 -30.43 -24.93 -3.33
N GLY A 865 -30.62 -25.75 -2.30
CA GLY A 865 -30.45 -27.20 -2.37
C GLY A 865 -29.00 -27.72 -2.32
N SER A 866 -28.00 -26.85 -2.21
CA SER A 866 -26.61 -27.30 -2.01
C SER A 866 -26.39 -27.92 -0.62
N LEU A 867 -25.47 -28.88 -0.53
CA LEU A 867 -25.06 -29.56 0.72
C LEU A 867 -23.60 -29.23 1.11
N ASN A 868 -23.06 -28.13 0.61
CA ASN A 868 -21.68 -27.71 0.85
C ASN A 868 -21.40 -27.42 2.33
N TRP A 869 -22.35 -26.80 3.02
CA TRP A 869 -22.17 -26.41 4.42
C TRP A 869 -22.16 -27.60 5.40
N PRO A 870 -23.08 -28.59 5.32
CA PRO A 870 -22.97 -29.79 6.15
C PRO A 870 -21.74 -30.64 5.78
N LEU A 871 -21.30 -30.67 4.52
CA LEU A 871 -20.03 -31.31 4.14
C LEU A 871 -18.82 -30.64 4.79
N MET A 872 -18.81 -29.31 4.91
CA MET A 872 -17.76 -28.60 5.63
C MET A 872 -17.76 -28.93 7.13
N ARG A 873 -18.95 -29.02 7.75
CA ARG A 873 -19.08 -29.44 9.16
C ARG A 873 -18.55 -30.86 9.39
N GLU A 874 -18.80 -31.77 8.45
CA GLU A 874 -18.25 -33.14 8.46
C GLU A 874 -16.72 -33.12 8.34
N ALA A 875 -16.16 -32.39 7.37
CA ALA A 875 -14.70 -32.25 7.23
C ALA A 875 -14.03 -31.70 8.50
N GLN A 876 -14.65 -30.73 9.18
CA GLN A 876 -14.16 -30.20 10.45
C GLN A 876 -14.32 -31.19 11.61
N ALA A 877 -15.40 -31.98 11.65
CA ALA A 877 -15.59 -33.04 12.64
C ALA A 877 -14.54 -34.15 12.48
N ASN A 878 -14.23 -34.52 11.25
CA ASN A 878 -13.27 -35.57 10.92
C ASN A 878 -11.85 -35.24 11.37
N ALA A 879 -11.51 -33.96 11.58
CA ALA A 879 -10.22 -33.53 12.12
C ALA A 879 -9.89 -34.16 13.49
N ARG A 880 -10.89 -34.69 14.21
CA ARG A 880 -10.71 -35.50 15.43
C ARG A 880 -9.82 -36.73 15.24
N HIS A 881 -9.64 -37.22 14.01
CA HIS A 881 -8.73 -38.34 13.76
C HIS A 881 -7.26 -37.94 13.97
N ILE A 882 -6.93 -36.65 13.92
CA ILE A 882 -5.58 -36.14 14.15
C ILE A 882 -5.32 -36.12 15.67
N PRO A 883 -4.23 -36.74 16.16
CA PRO A 883 -3.89 -36.68 17.59
C PRO A 883 -3.76 -35.25 18.10
N ASN A 884 -4.24 -34.98 19.32
CA ASN A 884 -4.30 -33.65 19.96
C ASN A 884 -5.07 -32.59 19.15
N VAL A 885 -6.05 -32.99 18.36
CA VAL A 885 -7.01 -32.09 17.72
C VAL A 885 -8.40 -32.31 18.31
N TRP A 886 -9.00 -31.25 18.79
CA TRP A 886 -10.32 -31.25 19.42
C TRP A 886 -11.27 -30.39 18.60
N VAL A 887 -12.55 -30.76 18.55
CA VAL A 887 -13.55 -30.06 17.76
C VAL A 887 -14.64 -29.49 18.66
N SER A 888 -14.81 -28.17 18.61
CA SER A 888 -15.94 -27.47 19.22
C SER A 888 -17.11 -27.41 18.23
N VAL A 889 -18.17 -28.17 18.49
CA VAL A 889 -19.39 -28.19 17.68
C VAL A 889 -20.09 -26.84 17.76
N GLY A 890 -20.54 -26.28 16.64
CA GLY A 890 -21.15 -24.94 16.56
C GLY A 890 -22.62 -24.92 16.14
N ILE A 891 -23.28 -26.07 15.98
CA ILE A 891 -24.60 -26.19 15.35
C ILE A 891 -25.71 -25.38 16.06
N ASP A 892 -25.56 -25.08 17.34
CA ASP A 892 -26.53 -24.34 18.16
C ASP A 892 -26.14 -22.87 18.38
N ILE A 893 -24.98 -22.44 17.88
CA ILE A 893 -24.45 -21.07 18.03
C ILE A 893 -25.02 -20.12 16.97
N GLY A 894 -25.59 -20.66 15.89
CA GLY A 894 -26.13 -19.92 14.74
C GLY A 894 -27.40 -19.11 15.08
N ASP A 895 -27.55 -17.93 14.47
CA ASP A 895 -28.75 -17.12 14.57
C ASP A 895 -29.61 -17.29 13.31
N LEU A 896 -30.70 -18.05 13.43
CA LEU A 896 -31.63 -18.33 12.33
C LEU A 896 -32.59 -17.16 12.03
N THR A 897 -32.63 -16.13 12.89
CA THR A 897 -33.58 -15.02 12.80
C THR A 897 -33.01 -13.79 12.09
N ASN A 898 -31.68 -13.67 12.01
CA ASN A 898 -31.00 -12.54 11.35
C ASN A 898 -31.16 -12.51 9.81
N VAL A 899 -31.17 -11.29 9.27
CA VAL A 899 -31.34 -10.91 7.85
C VAL A 899 -29.98 -10.77 7.12
N PRO A 900 -29.91 -10.64 5.77
CA PRO A 900 -29.02 -11.47 4.94
C PRO A 900 -27.52 -11.22 5.05
N ARG A 901 -27.10 -10.03 5.51
CA ARG A 901 -25.69 -9.60 5.39
C ARG A 901 -24.77 -10.30 6.41
N ASP A 902 -25.30 -10.67 7.58
CA ASP A 902 -24.53 -11.27 8.70
C ASP A 902 -24.99 -12.70 9.06
N ALA A 903 -25.76 -13.37 8.20
CA ALA A 903 -26.35 -14.69 8.45
C ALA A 903 -25.34 -15.84 8.75
N ARG A 904 -24.03 -15.58 8.60
CA ARG A 904 -22.93 -16.54 8.78
C ARG A 904 -21.98 -16.19 9.92
N HIS A 905 -22.23 -15.06 10.60
CA HIS A 905 -21.39 -14.54 11.68
C HIS A 905 -22.19 -14.57 12.98
N PRO A 906 -22.26 -15.73 13.67
CA PRO A 906 -23.07 -15.86 14.88
C PRO A 906 -22.59 -14.91 15.98
N LYS A 907 -23.53 -14.20 16.59
CA LYS A 907 -23.27 -13.30 17.72
C LYS A 907 -23.12 -14.03 19.05
N ASN A 908 -23.36 -15.34 19.16
CA ASN A 908 -23.15 -16.06 20.42
C ASN A 908 -21.69 -16.53 20.56
N LYS A 909 -20.73 -15.58 20.61
CA LYS A 909 -19.30 -15.91 20.78
C LYS A 909 -18.92 -16.23 22.23
N ARG A 910 -19.75 -15.83 23.20
CA ARG A 910 -19.55 -16.14 24.62
C ARG A 910 -19.59 -17.64 24.85
N GLU A 911 -20.69 -18.28 24.48
CA GLU A 911 -20.86 -19.72 24.67
C GLU A 911 -19.83 -20.53 23.89
N LEU A 912 -19.46 -20.07 22.68
CA LEU A 912 -18.37 -20.68 21.92
C LEU A 912 -17.02 -20.61 22.66
N GLY A 913 -16.68 -19.45 23.25
CA GLY A 913 -15.46 -19.27 24.02
C GLY A 913 -15.41 -20.15 25.28
N GLU A 914 -16.53 -20.23 26.00
CA GLU A 914 -16.69 -21.10 27.19
C GLU A 914 -16.56 -22.59 26.82
N ARG A 915 -17.19 -22.99 25.70
CA ARG A 915 -17.11 -24.36 25.17
C ARG A 915 -15.68 -24.77 24.80
N LEU A 916 -14.92 -23.85 24.20
CA LEU A 916 -13.50 -24.06 23.91
C LEU A 916 -12.68 -24.24 25.21
N VAL A 917 -12.99 -23.50 26.28
CA VAL A 917 -12.30 -23.67 27.56
C VAL A 917 -12.56 -25.05 28.18
N SER A 918 -13.78 -25.58 28.09
CA SER A 918 -14.10 -26.95 28.53
C SER A 918 -13.23 -27.99 27.81
N LEU A 919 -13.10 -27.87 26.49
CA LEU A 919 -12.21 -28.74 25.70
C LEU A 919 -10.74 -28.57 26.11
N VAL A 920 -10.29 -27.33 26.33
CA VAL A 920 -8.91 -27.03 26.74
C VAL A 920 -8.57 -27.59 28.12
N GLN A 921 -9.49 -27.51 29.09
CA GLN A 921 -9.30 -28.10 30.41
C GLN A 921 -9.03 -29.60 30.33
N ALA A 922 -9.87 -30.33 29.59
CA ALA A 922 -9.70 -31.77 29.44
C ALA A 922 -8.52 -32.14 28.54
N GLY A 923 -8.42 -31.51 27.36
CA GLY A 923 -7.52 -31.92 26.28
C GLY A 923 -6.08 -31.40 26.39
N THR A 924 -5.87 -30.26 27.05
CA THR A 924 -4.53 -29.68 27.25
C THR A 924 -4.05 -29.82 28.69
N TYR A 925 -4.94 -29.65 29.68
CA TYR A 925 -4.53 -29.70 31.09
C TYR A 925 -4.85 -31.03 31.78
N GLY A 926 -5.60 -31.93 31.14
CA GLY A 926 -6.05 -33.18 31.77
C GLY A 926 -7.03 -32.96 32.93
N ILE A 927 -7.59 -31.75 33.08
CA ILE A 927 -8.53 -31.39 34.14
C ILE A 927 -9.93 -31.68 33.61
N ARG A 928 -10.53 -32.79 34.05
CA ARG A 928 -11.90 -33.17 33.67
C ARG A 928 -12.58 -33.97 34.78
N ASP A 929 -13.91 -33.85 34.82
CA ASP A 929 -14.79 -34.69 35.62
C ASP A 929 -15.36 -35.79 34.72
N ASP A 930 -14.86 -37.03 34.85
CA ASP A 930 -15.32 -38.15 34.01
C ASP A 930 -16.81 -38.52 34.28
N THR A 931 -17.44 -37.96 35.32
CA THR A 931 -18.87 -38.13 35.54
C THR A 931 -19.73 -37.25 34.63
N LYS A 932 -19.18 -36.18 34.04
CA LYS A 932 -19.87 -35.22 33.18
C LYS A 932 -19.16 -35.07 31.82
N PRO A 933 -19.88 -35.08 30.69
CA PRO A 933 -19.27 -34.80 29.40
C PRO A 933 -18.64 -33.40 29.33
N PHE A 934 -17.40 -33.31 28.83
CA PHE A 934 -16.70 -32.04 28.56
C PHE A 934 -16.68 -31.65 27.07
N ALA A 935 -17.10 -32.58 26.20
CA ALA A 935 -17.15 -32.44 24.75
C ALA A 935 -18.55 -32.78 24.21
N SER A 936 -18.84 -32.34 22.98
CA SER A 936 -20.06 -32.74 22.25
C SER A 936 -20.02 -34.22 21.86
N PRO A 937 -21.18 -34.91 21.82
CA PRO A 937 -21.23 -36.27 21.30
C PRO A 937 -21.02 -36.33 19.78
N PHE A 938 -20.26 -37.32 19.33
CA PHE A 938 -20.05 -37.62 17.92
C PHE A 938 -20.56 -39.01 17.58
N PHE A 939 -21.05 -39.16 16.35
CA PHE A 939 -21.53 -40.43 15.82
C PHE A 939 -20.38 -41.44 15.68
N GLU A 940 -20.61 -42.68 16.12
CA GLU A 940 -19.67 -43.80 15.95
C GLU A 940 -20.15 -44.80 14.91
N LYS A 941 -21.39 -45.27 15.03
CA LYS A 941 -21.95 -46.30 14.15
C LYS A 941 -23.48 -46.31 14.17
N ALA A 942 -24.06 -46.88 13.11
CA ALA A 942 -25.48 -47.13 13.00
C ALA A 942 -25.75 -48.63 12.82
N VAL A 943 -26.74 -49.16 13.52
CA VAL A 943 -27.20 -50.55 13.40
C VAL A 943 -28.64 -50.55 12.93
N ILE A 944 -28.90 -51.20 11.79
CA ILE A 944 -30.26 -51.36 11.28
C ILE A 944 -30.90 -52.58 11.94
N ARG A 945 -32.08 -52.40 12.55
CA ARG A 945 -32.91 -53.48 13.11
C ARG A 945 -34.34 -53.34 12.60
N GLY A 946 -34.71 -54.21 11.64
CA GLY A 946 -36.00 -54.12 10.97
C GLY A 946 -36.15 -52.79 10.21
N ASP A 947 -37.17 -52.01 10.55
CA ASP A 947 -37.46 -50.70 9.98
C ASP A 947 -36.84 -49.53 10.77
N LYS A 948 -36.00 -49.81 11.77
CA LYS A 948 -35.34 -48.82 12.63
C LYS A 948 -33.84 -48.76 12.41
N VAL A 949 -33.28 -47.56 12.60
CA VAL A 949 -31.84 -47.32 12.66
C VAL A 949 -31.46 -46.90 14.07
N ILE A 950 -30.58 -47.66 14.72
CA ILE A 950 -30.06 -47.36 16.06
C ILE A 950 -28.71 -46.68 15.90
N CYS A 951 -28.64 -45.39 16.23
CA CYS A 951 -27.42 -44.59 16.19
C CYS A 951 -26.69 -44.66 17.53
N HIS A 952 -25.41 -45.04 17.48
CA HIS A 952 -24.50 -45.06 18.61
C HIS A 952 -23.52 -43.89 18.51
N PHE A 953 -23.15 -43.35 19.67
CA PHE A 953 -22.30 -42.17 19.81
C PHE A 953 -21.17 -42.47 20.78
N ASP A 954 -20.14 -41.62 20.76
CA ASP A 954 -19.00 -41.74 21.67
C ASP A 954 -19.38 -41.46 23.13
N ALA A 955 -18.45 -41.70 24.05
CA ALA A 955 -18.67 -41.56 25.50
C ALA A 955 -19.17 -40.16 25.94
N ALA A 956 -19.05 -39.14 25.09
CA ALA A 956 -19.60 -37.81 25.35
C ALA A 956 -21.14 -37.75 25.23
N ALA A 957 -21.79 -38.84 24.81
CA ALA A 957 -23.25 -38.97 24.74
C ALA A 957 -23.92 -39.23 26.09
N LYS A 958 -23.16 -39.38 27.17
CA LYS A 958 -23.73 -39.59 28.50
C LYS A 958 -24.82 -38.57 28.84
N GLY A 959 -26.02 -39.08 29.16
CA GLY A 959 -27.19 -38.29 29.51
C GLY A 959 -27.78 -37.45 28.36
N LEU A 960 -27.86 -38.02 27.15
CA LEU A 960 -28.57 -37.42 26.03
C LEU A 960 -29.98 -36.95 26.45
N LYS A 961 -30.34 -35.75 26.02
CA LYS A 961 -31.66 -35.13 26.24
C LYS A 961 -31.95 -34.10 25.16
N THR A 962 -33.18 -33.59 25.15
CA THR A 962 -33.52 -32.39 24.37
C THR A 962 -33.41 -31.15 25.24
N ARG A 963 -32.77 -30.09 24.72
CA ARG A 963 -32.55 -28.83 25.45
C ARG A 963 -33.87 -28.10 25.77
N ASP A 964 -34.89 -28.31 24.95
CA ASP A 964 -36.18 -27.62 25.01
C ASP A 964 -37.33 -28.51 25.53
N GLY A 965 -37.04 -29.75 25.93
CA GLY A 965 -38.05 -30.72 26.38
C GLY A 965 -39.01 -31.20 25.28
N LYS A 966 -38.79 -30.82 24.02
CA LYS A 966 -39.61 -31.28 22.87
C LYS A 966 -39.12 -32.62 22.35
N SER A 967 -39.86 -33.19 21.40
CA SER A 967 -39.44 -34.39 20.66
C SER A 967 -38.11 -34.17 19.95
N VAL A 968 -37.34 -35.24 19.76
CA VAL A 968 -36.06 -35.20 19.05
C VAL A 968 -36.29 -34.77 17.60
N GLY A 969 -35.65 -33.68 17.18
CA GLY A 969 -35.74 -33.16 15.81
C GLY A 969 -34.49 -33.40 14.97
N GLY A 970 -34.57 -33.09 13.67
CA GLY A 970 -33.41 -32.99 12.77
C GLY A 970 -32.88 -34.29 12.15
N PHE A 971 -33.60 -35.41 12.28
CA PHE A 971 -33.23 -36.69 11.68
C PHE A 971 -33.95 -36.95 10.35
N GLU A 972 -33.22 -37.55 9.41
CA GLU A 972 -33.75 -38.04 8.14
C GLU A 972 -33.19 -39.44 7.84
N ILE A 973 -34.02 -40.31 7.25
CA ILE A 973 -33.60 -41.64 6.79
C ILE A 973 -33.94 -41.87 5.32
N ALA A 974 -33.19 -42.74 4.67
CA ALA A 974 -33.44 -43.16 3.29
C ALA A 974 -33.33 -44.68 3.17
N GLY A 975 -34.11 -45.27 2.26
CA GLY A 975 -33.87 -46.65 1.80
C GLY A 975 -32.74 -46.72 0.77
N ALA A 976 -32.53 -47.89 0.15
CA ALA A 976 -31.43 -48.13 -0.79
C ALA A 976 -31.36 -47.15 -2.00
N ARG A 977 -32.48 -46.51 -2.36
CA ARG A 977 -32.54 -45.51 -3.44
C ARG A 977 -32.04 -44.12 -3.03
N GLY A 978 -31.66 -43.90 -1.77
CA GLY A 978 -31.03 -42.65 -1.30
C GLY A 978 -31.95 -41.42 -1.18
N LYS A 979 -33.27 -41.58 -1.33
CA LYS A 979 -34.23 -40.49 -1.10
C LYS A 979 -34.50 -40.32 0.40
N PHE A 980 -33.91 -39.29 1.00
CA PHE A 980 -34.10 -38.95 2.40
C PHE A 980 -35.48 -38.37 2.67
N VAL A 981 -36.10 -38.80 3.77
CA VAL A 981 -37.36 -38.27 4.33
C VAL A 981 -37.17 -37.96 5.82
N PRO A 982 -37.93 -37.00 6.38
CA PRO A 982 -37.96 -36.78 7.83
C PRO A 982 -38.26 -38.06 8.60
N ALA A 983 -37.61 -38.22 9.74
CA ALA A 983 -37.74 -39.40 10.60
C ALA A 983 -38.06 -39.00 12.04
N GLU A 984 -38.87 -39.83 12.69
CA GLU A 984 -39.07 -39.78 14.13
C GLU A 984 -37.84 -40.34 14.83
N ALA A 985 -37.47 -39.74 15.96
CA ALA A 985 -36.31 -40.16 16.74
C ALA A 985 -36.65 -40.22 18.24
N LEU A 986 -36.12 -41.22 18.92
CA LEU A 986 -36.25 -41.44 20.36
C LEU A 986 -34.87 -41.63 20.99
N ILE A 987 -34.61 -40.93 22.09
CA ILE A 987 -33.41 -41.17 22.91
C ILE A 987 -33.67 -42.36 23.83
N GLU A 988 -32.80 -43.37 23.77
CA GLU A 988 -32.82 -44.53 24.67
C GLU A 988 -31.40 -44.72 25.23
N GLY A 989 -31.21 -44.30 26.49
CA GLY A 989 -29.89 -44.24 27.12
C GLY A 989 -28.95 -43.30 26.37
N GLU A 990 -27.85 -43.86 25.84
CA GLU A 990 -26.84 -43.14 25.05
C GLU A 990 -27.01 -43.35 23.54
N THR A 991 -28.14 -43.93 23.12
CA THR A 991 -28.46 -44.19 21.71
C THR A 991 -29.65 -43.38 21.24
N ILE A 992 -29.76 -43.19 19.93
CA ILE A 992 -30.94 -42.59 19.30
C ILE A 992 -31.51 -43.58 18.28
N ILE A 993 -32.76 -43.95 18.47
CA ILE A 993 -33.51 -44.85 17.59
C ILE A 993 -34.31 -44.00 16.61
N VAL A 994 -34.10 -44.23 15.32
CA VAL A 994 -34.67 -43.43 14.24
C VAL A 994 -35.52 -44.30 13.31
N SER A 995 -36.73 -43.86 12.99
CA SER A 995 -37.65 -44.57 12.10
C SER A 995 -38.58 -43.63 11.33
N SER A 996 -39.11 -44.08 10.19
CA SER A 996 -40.11 -43.35 9.41
C SER A 996 -41.14 -44.32 8.85
N PRO A 997 -42.45 -44.07 8.99
CA PRO A 997 -43.49 -44.93 8.41
C PRO A 997 -43.32 -45.16 6.90
N SER A 998 -42.72 -44.19 6.19
CA SER A 998 -42.49 -44.22 4.75
C SER A 998 -41.25 -45.00 4.30
N VAL A 999 -40.39 -45.45 5.23
CA VAL A 999 -39.14 -46.17 4.92
C VAL A 999 -39.07 -47.46 5.73
N LYS A 1000 -39.56 -48.57 5.17
CA LYS A 1000 -39.60 -49.89 5.81
C LYS A 1000 -38.26 -50.64 5.82
N SER A 1001 -37.31 -50.22 4.98
CA SER A 1001 -35.99 -50.83 4.89
C SER A 1001 -34.94 -49.72 4.79
N PRO A 1002 -34.58 -49.09 5.92
CA PRO A 1002 -33.61 -48.00 5.91
C PRO A 1002 -32.22 -48.52 5.54
N ALA A 1003 -31.51 -47.73 4.75
CA ALA A 1003 -30.12 -47.95 4.34
C ALA A 1003 -29.21 -46.78 4.73
N SER A 1004 -29.76 -45.60 4.97
CA SER A 1004 -28.99 -44.41 5.38
C SER A 1004 -29.73 -43.61 6.44
N VAL A 1005 -28.98 -42.93 7.30
CA VAL A 1005 -29.47 -42.00 8.31
C VAL A 1005 -28.59 -40.75 8.30
N ARG A 1006 -29.17 -39.58 8.57
CA ARG A 1006 -28.42 -38.34 8.78
C ARG A 1006 -29.09 -37.45 9.81
N TYR A 1007 -28.29 -36.64 10.50
CA TYR A 1007 -28.71 -35.69 11.51
C TYR A 1007 -28.19 -34.29 11.18
N ALA A 1008 -29.05 -33.28 11.27
CA ALA A 1008 -28.72 -31.87 11.02
C ALA A 1008 -27.96 -31.66 9.69
N TRP A 1009 -28.39 -32.37 8.64
CA TRP A 1009 -27.68 -32.47 7.36
C TRP A 1009 -28.19 -31.48 6.32
N SER A 1010 -28.20 -30.20 6.67
CA SER A 1010 -28.63 -29.10 5.84
C SER A 1010 -27.76 -27.86 6.09
N ASN A 1011 -27.78 -26.91 5.16
CA ASN A 1011 -27.17 -25.60 5.37
C ASN A 1011 -27.83 -24.91 6.59
N THR A 1012 -29.16 -24.89 6.59
CA THR A 1012 -30.00 -24.39 7.67
C THR A 1012 -30.74 -25.54 8.32
N CYS A 1013 -30.48 -25.78 9.59
CA CYS A 1013 -31.06 -26.89 10.35
C CYS A 1013 -32.03 -26.35 11.40
N GLU A 1014 -33.33 -26.59 11.22
CA GLU A 1014 -34.32 -26.32 12.25
C GLU A 1014 -34.48 -27.54 13.17
N GLY A 1015 -34.79 -27.32 14.44
CA GLY A 1015 -35.05 -28.42 15.38
C GLY A 1015 -33.82 -29.21 15.86
N THR A 1016 -32.61 -28.65 15.78
CA THR A 1016 -31.40 -29.27 16.37
C THR A 1016 -31.39 -29.07 17.89
N ASN A 1017 -32.15 -29.91 18.60
CA ASN A 1017 -32.37 -29.78 20.06
C ASN A 1017 -31.64 -30.81 20.92
N VAL A 1018 -30.91 -31.77 20.34
CA VAL A 1018 -30.23 -32.84 21.07
C VAL A 1018 -28.94 -32.35 21.70
N VAL A 1019 -28.81 -32.54 23.01
CA VAL A 1019 -27.63 -32.21 23.83
C VAL A 1019 -27.30 -33.34 24.79
N ASN A 1020 -26.07 -33.41 25.29
CA ASN A 1020 -25.72 -34.32 26.39
C ASN A 1020 -26.06 -33.74 27.77
N ALA A 1021 -25.66 -34.44 28.85
CA ALA A 1021 -25.94 -34.01 30.23
C ALA A 1021 -25.44 -32.60 30.54
N SER A 1022 -24.31 -32.21 29.95
CA SER A 1022 -23.67 -30.89 30.09
C SER A 1022 -24.23 -29.81 29.17
N GLY A 1023 -25.25 -30.12 28.36
CA GLY A 1023 -25.86 -29.18 27.43
C GLY A 1023 -25.09 -28.97 26.13
N LEU A 1024 -24.06 -29.78 25.84
CA LEU A 1024 -23.27 -29.69 24.61
C LEU A 1024 -24.02 -30.37 23.45
N PRO A 1025 -24.12 -29.72 22.27
CA PRO A 1025 -24.96 -30.20 21.17
C PRO A 1025 -24.37 -31.44 20.49
N LEU A 1026 -25.25 -32.31 19.99
CA LEU A 1026 -24.89 -33.43 19.12
C LEU A 1026 -24.28 -32.93 17.81
N SER A 1027 -23.13 -33.48 17.40
CA SER A 1027 -22.51 -33.12 16.11
C SER A 1027 -23.36 -33.61 14.93
N PRO A 1028 -23.54 -32.80 13.87
CA PRO A 1028 -24.10 -33.27 12.60
C PRO A 1028 -23.33 -34.47 12.05
N PHE A 1029 -24.04 -35.42 11.41
CA PHE A 1029 -23.45 -36.60 10.80
C PHE A 1029 -24.35 -37.18 9.69
N ARG A 1030 -23.77 -38.07 8.88
CA ARG A 1030 -24.48 -38.98 7.98
C ARG A 1030 -23.86 -40.37 8.06
N ALA A 1031 -24.66 -41.39 7.81
CA ALA A 1031 -24.21 -42.76 7.68
C ALA A 1031 -25.04 -43.48 6.61
N SER A 1032 -24.37 -44.34 5.85
CA SER A 1032 -24.99 -45.24 4.89
C SER A 1032 -24.47 -46.65 5.15
N LYS A 1033 -25.31 -47.65 4.90
CA LYS A 1033 -24.92 -49.05 4.88
C LYS A 1033 -23.80 -49.20 3.84
N GLN A 1034 -22.63 -49.63 4.29
CA GLN A 1034 -21.53 -50.03 3.40
C GLN A 1034 -21.91 -51.27 2.61
#